data_AF-A0A5K7SG30-F1
#
_entry.id   AF-A0A5K7SG30-F1
#
_cell.length_a   1.000
_cell.length_b   1.000
_cell.length_c   1.000
_cell.angle_alpha   90.00
_cell.angle_beta   90.00
_cell.angle_gamma   90.00
#
_symmetry.space_group_name_H-M   'P 1'
#
loop_
_entity.id
_entity.type
_entity.pdbx_description
1 polymer ?
#
loop_
_entity_poly.entity_id
_entity_poly.type
_entity_poly.pdbx_seq_one_letter_code
_entity_poly.pdbx_strand_id
1 'polypeptide(L)'
;MLKERIEQYFQQYPQLRVLFFFDEEKEHEEEYLAMDLEGIRKVTFDNRNFYLKVMLHGEWSAERVFLYFQQPMPSTQDEYRHFPLLDLLVANKVLYLDNVADFMDQFQLAPNQRSLAKRYIKELTRTPIQKVVAPLLTRTRFEESELVIGLISAFLRFTKIERWETILAKILCLGLPGQEENRDYFFRKIDANILYPFLVQPIRDYFNTTLEELNQQTLIELQNRLKYNLITYTLDEKPDDPYKNLKIQDGVVLSMLSNLSESALNNPKLADQFLQLLESNDSQIKEETLLQIYGSESEFGYLTTFMKWKILSSGIREIDFKPQTALQVFERVSMFRENTVQLSNTVRFLIYLANINSQLNEISGYIYDSPDEYIEKYAQDFYRIDQNYRKAIDFYRSVDVSELPDFIQLDPLKDLLEDRYESFLEKLNREWLKCFSEQGFSYANLATPKQYDFIKREIVPYELKIVVIISDALRYESAMSLLSELHGDSKNEAVIRHQLASIPSTTQFGMANLLTTKTINLKDAELFIDDVSTEGLANRSKILKKHVQDAQVFAYAEIEGNSQQANRDIFKSSLVYIYHDCIDAVGDKRPSERNSFKAVADGIAELAAMVKKLHSSYNVSRVIITADHGFIYNDRTIKEADKEPLNEEGAILTHNRYAIIKNDRKQDLGYKIPLKQTNRIDSDLFVLVPKSVNRYKKQGVGHQFVHGGASLQELIVPVIESTRKRTEVIKKVKPVLISKNLRVVSNILRIQILQDQRVSRNEKEREILVGLYRDLELVSNQVTIQMSSTSELPSERSYGCELMLRGDIGNISMLKLKIYDKDDELNPLIIQEVINNTLIESDF
;
A
#
# COMPACT_ATOMS: atom_id res chain seq x y z
N MET A 1 -57.11 -0.80 -27.54
CA MET A 1 -55.64 -0.64 -27.70
C MET A 1 -55.31 0.12 -28.98
N LEU A 2 -56.01 -0.12 -30.09
CA LEU A 2 -55.80 0.57 -31.37
C LEU A 2 -56.12 2.08 -31.28
N LYS A 3 -57.22 2.47 -30.63
CA LYS A 3 -57.58 3.90 -30.42
C LYS A 3 -56.48 4.70 -29.72
N GLU A 4 -56.02 4.23 -28.56
CA GLU A 4 -54.97 4.90 -27.78
C GLU A 4 -53.67 5.05 -28.58
N ARG A 5 -53.29 4.03 -29.36
CA ARG A 5 -52.10 4.09 -30.23
C ARG A 5 -52.23 5.11 -31.36
N ILE A 6 -53.41 5.21 -31.99
CA ILE A 6 -53.68 6.22 -33.02
C ILE A 6 -53.51 7.63 -32.44
N GLU A 7 -54.12 7.88 -31.28
CA GLU A 7 -54.03 9.17 -30.58
C GLU A 7 -52.58 9.50 -30.19
N GLN A 8 -51.83 8.51 -29.67
CA GLN A 8 -50.41 8.66 -29.34
C GLN A 8 -49.55 9.03 -30.56
N TYR A 9 -49.77 8.41 -31.73
CA TYR A 9 -49.02 8.73 -32.95
C TYR A 9 -49.22 10.19 -33.38
N PHE A 10 -50.46 10.68 -33.35
CA PHE A 10 -50.74 12.09 -33.69
C PHE A 10 -50.27 13.08 -32.60
N GLN A 11 -50.15 12.66 -31.35
CA GLN A 11 -49.50 13.45 -30.29
C GLN A 11 -47.98 13.51 -30.45
N GLN A 12 -47.34 12.37 -30.73
CA GLN A 12 -45.89 12.25 -30.90
C GLN A 12 -45.39 12.97 -32.17
N TYR A 13 -46.22 13.01 -33.22
CA TYR A 13 -45.91 13.67 -34.48
C TYR A 13 -46.94 14.77 -34.79
N PRO A 14 -46.81 15.99 -34.22
CA PRO A 14 -47.83 17.05 -34.36
C PRO A 14 -48.10 17.51 -35.79
N GLN A 15 -47.13 17.33 -36.69
CA GLN A 15 -47.21 17.69 -38.11
C GLN A 15 -47.81 16.57 -38.98
N LEU A 16 -48.01 15.37 -38.43
CA LEU A 16 -48.56 14.23 -39.16
C LEU A 16 -50.00 14.52 -39.57
N ARG A 17 -50.29 14.39 -40.86
CA ARG A 17 -51.63 14.63 -41.43
C ARG A 17 -52.36 13.33 -41.72
N VAL A 18 -51.65 12.33 -42.21
CA VAL A 18 -52.25 11.05 -42.58
C VAL A 18 -51.54 9.93 -41.83
N LEU A 19 -52.28 9.03 -41.20
CA LEU A 19 -51.74 7.82 -40.59
C LEU A 19 -52.33 6.60 -41.30
N PHE A 20 -51.48 5.82 -41.96
CA PHE A 20 -51.87 4.63 -42.70
C PHE A 20 -51.91 3.42 -41.77
N PHE A 21 -52.93 2.57 -41.86
CA PHE A 21 -52.99 1.30 -41.15
C PHE A 21 -53.43 0.19 -42.10
N PHE A 22 -52.59 -0.84 -42.24
CA PHE A 22 -52.82 -2.00 -43.10
C PHE A 22 -53.16 -3.21 -42.24
N ASP A 23 -54.36 -3.74 -42.40
CA ASP A 23 -54.91 -4.88 -41.66
C ASP A 23 -55.40 -5.93 -42.68
N GLU A 24 -54.44 -6.69 -43.23
CA GLU A 24 -54.67 -7.69 -44.27
C GLU A 24 -55.67 -8.78 -43.83
N GLU A 25 -55.51 -9.26 -42.60
CA GLU A 25 -56.32 -10.33 -42.02
C GLU A 25 -57.59 -9.82 -41.31
N LYS A 26 -57.81 -8.49 -41.31
CA LYS A 26 -58.96 -7.80 -40.69
C LYS A 26 -59.10 -8.07 -39.19
N GLU A 27 -58.00 -8.35 -38.50
CA GLU A 27 -57.99 -8.71 -37.07
C GLU A 27 -58.49 -7.56 -36.18
N HIS A 28 -58.42 -6.32 -36.66
CA HIS A 28 -58.81 -5.11 -35.95
C HIS A 28 -60.04 -4.42 -36.54
N GLU A 29 -60.76 -5.05 -37.49
CA GLU A 29 -61.93 -4.47 -38.14
C GLU A 29 -63.05 -4.15 -37.12
N GLU A 30 -63.32 -5.06 -36.18
CA GLU A 30 -64.34 -4.84 -35.14
C GLU A 30 -63.97 -3.67 -34.21
N GLU A 31 -62.71 -3.59 -33.77
CA GLU A 31 -62.21 -2.49 -32.92
C GLU A 31 -62.25 -1.16 -33.68
N TYR A 32 -61.84 -1.16 -34.95
CA TYR A 32 -61.91 -0.02 -35.86
C TYR A 32 -63.33 0.49 -36.09
N LEU A 33 -64.32 -0.40 -36.27
CA LEU A 33 -65.71 0.00 -36.47
C LEU A 33 -66.29 0.61 -35.19
N ALA A 34 -66.02 0.01 -34.04
CA ALA A 34 -66.54 0.43 -32.74
C ALA A 34 -65.89 1.71 -32.18
N MET A 35 -64.67 2.07 -32.61
CA MET A 35 -63.98 3.25 -32.09
C MET A 35 -64.50 4.58 -32.67
N ASP A 36 -64.53 5.58 -31.80
CA ASP A 36 -64.71 6.98 -32.16
C ASP A 36 -63.41 7.75 -31.86
N LEU A 37 -62.96 8.58 -32.82
CA LEU A 37 -61.70 9.31 -32.75
C LEU A 37 -61.99 10.82 -32.80
N GLU A 38 -61.77 11.51 -31.68
CA GLU A 38 -62.06 12.93 -31.58
C GLU A 38 -61.02 13.75 -32.36
N GLY A 39 -61.48 14.58 -33.30
CA GLY A 39 -60.61 15.43 -34.13
C GLY A 39 -59.74 14.67 -35.16
N ILE A 40 -59.99 13.38 -35.39
CA ILE A 40 -59.32 12.56 -36.41
C ILE A 40 -60.39 11.93 -37.31
N ARG A 41 -60.32 12.20 -38.62
CA ARG A 41 -61.21 11.61 -39.61
C ARG A 41 -60.85 10.14 -39.84
N LYS A 42 -61.80 9.26 -39.54
CA LYS A 42 -61.71 7.81 -39.80
C LYS A 42 -62.15 7.50 -41.25
N VAL A 43 -61.28 6.91 -42.06
CA VAL A 43 -61.57 6.63 -43.48
C VAL A 43 -61.16 5.19 -43.83
N THR A 44 -62.13 4.39 -44.27
CA THR A 44 -61.87 3.06 -44.82
C THR A 44 -61.57 3.18 -46.30
N PHE A 45 -60.47 2.57 -46.76
CA PHE A 45 -60.14 2.50 -48.17
C PHE A 45 -61.08 1.55 -48.91
N ASP A 46 -61.64 2.01 -50.02
CA ASP A 46 -62.67 1.30 -50.80
C ASP A 46 -62.34 1.20 -52.29
N ASN A 47 -61.05 1.18 -52.64
CA ASN A 47 -60.51 1.15 -54.00
C ASN A 47 -60.74 2.40 -54.86
N ARG A 48 -61.35 3.48 -54.33
CA ARG A 48 -61.50 4.76 -55.05
C ARG A 48 -60.26 5.66 -54.91
N ASN A 49 -59.14 5.21 -55.47
CA ASN A 49 -57.82 5.87 -55.35
C ASN A 49 -57.81 7.36 -55.73
N PHE A 50 -58.42 7.72 -56.87
CA PHE A 50 -58.44 9.11 -57.33
C PHE A 50 -59.27 10.00 -56.40
N TYR A 51 -60.44 9.52 -55.96
CA TYR A 51 -61.27 10.24 -55.00
C TYR A 51 -60.52 10.48 -53.70
N LEU A 52 -59.93 9.44 -53.13
CA LEU A 52 -59.18 9.55 -51.88
C LEU A 52 -58.03 10.54 -51.98
N LYS A 53 -57.29 10.54 -53.10
CA LYS A 53 -56.20 11.49 -53.36
C LYS A 53 -56.70 12.94 -53.47
N VAL A 54 -57.81 13.17 -54.19
CA VAL A 54 -58.44 14.50 -54.29
C VAL A 54 -58.90 15.01 -52.93
N MET A 55 -59.51 14.15 -52.11
CA MET A 55 -59.98 14.55 -50.78
C MET A 55 -58.81 14.88 -49.84
N LEU A 56 -57.77 14.04 -49.79
CA LEU A 56 -56.58 14.25 -48.94
C LEU A 56 -55.80 15.53 -49.31
N HIS A 57 -55.73 15.88 -50.59
CA HIS A 57 -55.06 17.12 -51.03
C HIS A 57 -55.98 18.35 -51.06
N GLY A 58 -57.29 18.16 -51.07
CA GLY A 58 -58.29 19.23 -51.13
C GLY A 58 -58.99 19.43 -49.80
N GLU A 59 -60.22 18.93 -49.70
CA GLU A 59 -61.14 19.18 -48.57
C GLU A 59 -60.60 18.72 -47.21
N TRP A 60 -59.82 17.64 -47.16
CA TRP A 60 -59.26 17.08 -45.91
C TRP A 60 -57.81 17.52 -45.64
N SER A 61 -57.26 18.42 -46.45
CA SER A 61 -55.83 18.81 -46.37
C SER A 61 -55.39 19.40 -45.01
N ALA A 62 -56.32 20.03 -44.29
CA ALA A 62 -56.08 20.58 -42.96
C ALA A 62 -56.41 19.61 -41.80
N GLU A 63 -57.04 18.47 -42.10
CA GLU A 63 -57.50 17.51 -41.10
C GLU A 63 -56.45 16.46 -40.76
N ARG A 64 -56.63 15.77 -39.63
CA ARG A 64 -55.91 14.53 -39.32
C ARG A 64 -56.73 13.36 -39.82
N VAL A 65 -56.14 12.50 -40.64
CA VAL A 65 -56.85 11.39 -41.28
C VAL A 65 -56.21 10.06 -40.90
N PHE A 66 -57.01 9.14 -40.37
CA PHE A 66 -56.63 7.75 -40.15
C PHE A 66 -57.17 6.91 -41.31
N LEU A 67 -56.27 6.40 -42.16
CA LEU A 67 -56.59 5.61 -43.35
C LEU A 67 -56.46 4.12 -43.05
N TYR A 68 -57.58 3.41 -43.10
CA TYR A 68 -57.65 1.98 -42.86
C TYR A 68 -57.71 1.18 -44.16
N PHE A 69 -56.76 0.27 -44.36
CA PHE A 69 -56.61 -0.59 -45.52
C PHE A 69 -56.84 -2.05 -45.13
N GLN A 70 -57.79 -2.71 -45.80
CA GLN A 70 -58.05 -4.16 -45.65
C GLN A 70 -57.23 -4.97 -46.68
N GLN A 71 -55.94 -4.71 -46.73
CA GLN A 71 -54.99 -5.31 -47.69
C GLN A 71 -53.56 -5.21 -47.12
N PRO A 72 -52.61 -6.05 -47.59
CA PRO A 72 -51.23 -5.96 -47.16
C PRO A 72 -50.60 -4.60 -47.48
N MET A 73 -49.63 -4.21 -46.65
CA MET A 73 -48.76 -3.08 -46.96
C MET A 73 -47.86 -3.45 -48.15
N PRO A 74 -47.68 -2.55 -49.15
CA PRO A 74 -46.70 -2.77 -50.21
C PRO A 74 -45.30 -3.01 -49.63
N SER A 75 -44.67 -4.11 -50.01
CA SER A 75 -43.43 -4.63 -49.43
C SER A 75 -42.31 -4.86 -50.45
N THR A 76 -42.67 -5.00 -51.74
CA THR A 76 -41.72 -5.15 -52.84
C THR A 76 -41.63 -3.88 -53.71
N GLN A 77 -40.52 -3.72 -54.44
CA GLN A 77 -40.33 -2.56 -55.33
C GLN A 77 -41.39 -2.50 -56.44
N ASP A 78 -41.90 -3.66 -56.88
CA ASP A 78 -42.96 -3.73 -57.89
C ASP A 78 -44.32 -3.36 -57.29
N GLU A 79 -44.65 -3.82 -56.08
CA GLU A 79 -45.85 -3.41 -55.36
C GLU A 79 -45.87 -1.90 -55.08
N TYR A 80 -44.74 -1.31 -54.68
CA TYR A 80 -44.65 0.14 -54.48
C TYR A 80 -44.93 0.91 -55.77
N ARG A 81 -44.40 0.48 -56.92
CA ARG A 81 -44.64 1.12 -58.22
C ARG A 81 -46.12 1.17 -58.60
N HIS A 82 -46.88 0.16 -58.18
CA HIS A 82 -48.30 0.04 -58.49
C HIS A 82 -49.20 0.58 -57.37
N PHE A 83 -48.65 1.04 -56.25
CA PHE A 83 -49.43 1.59 -55.14
C PHE A 83 -49.85 3.06 -55.41
N PRO A 84 -51.16 3.36 -55.64
CA PRO A 84 -51.58 4.66 -56.16
C PRO A 84 -51.38 5.86 -55.22
N LEU A 85 -51.16 5.60 -53.93
CA LEU A 85 -50.93 6.60 -52.89
C LEU A 85 -49.49 6.56 -52.38
N LEU A 86 -48.54 6.04 -53.17
CA LEU A 86 -47.14 5.88 -52.76
C LEU A 86 -46.53 7.19 -52.25
N ASP A 87 -46.78 8.29 -52.96
CA ASP A 87 -46.30 9.62 -52.59
C ASP A 87 -46.78 10.05 -51.20
N LEU A 88 -48.05 9.77 -50.89
CA LEU A 88 -48.63 10.05 -49.57
C LEU A 88 -48.13 9.07 -48.50
N LEU A 89 -47.98 7.79 -48.84
CA LEU A 89 -47.46 6.76 -47.93
C LEU A 89 -46.03 7.08 -47.49
N VAL A 90 -45.18 7.52 -48.42
CA VAL A 90 -43.79 7.92 -48.15
C VAL A 90 -43.72 9.26 -47.40
N ALA A 91 -44.62 10.20 -47.68
CA ALA A 91 -44.65 11.51 -47.02
C ALA A 91 -45.22 11.47 -45.59
N ASN A 92 -45.82 10.36 -45.16
CA ASN A 92 -46.52 10.22 -43.89
C ASN A 92 -46.03 8.99 -43.09
N LYS A 93 -46.78 8.58 -42.05
CA LYS A 93 -46.44 7.46 -41.18
C LYS A 93 -47.43 6.31 -41.36
N VAL A 94 -46.95 5.09 -41.11
CA VAL A 94 -47.74 3.86 -41.01
C VAL A 94 -47.85 3.50 -39.53
N LEU A 95 -49.05 3.21 -39.06
CA LEU A 95 -49.31 2.65 -37.74
C LEU A 95 -48.97 1.16 -37.79
N TYR A 96 -48.00 0.74 -36.97
CA TYR A 96 -47.72 -0.66 -36.75
C TYR A 96 -48.24 -1.10 -35.38
N LEU A 97 -48.92 -2.23 -35.32
CA LEU A 97 -49.35 -2.83 -34.05
C LEU A 97 -48.33 -3.83 -33.49
N ASP A 98 -47.36 -4.22 -34.31
CA ASP A 98 -46.25 -5.11 -33.97
C ASP A 98 -45.15 -4.33 -33.22
N ASN A 99 -44.86 -4.75 -31.98
CA ASN A 99 -43.80 -4.15 -31.14
C ASN A 99 -42.41 -4.17 -31.81
N VAL A 100 -42.18 -5.09 -32.75
CA VAL A 100 -40.96 -5.16 -33.54
C VAL A 100 -40.87 -3.99 -34.50
N ALA A 101 -41.97 -3.61 -35.15
CA ALA A 101 -41.98 -2.52 -36.13
C ALA A 101 -41.82 -1.15 -35.45
N ASP A 102 -42.47 -0.93 -34.31
CA ASP A 102 -42.28 0.28 -33.49
C ASP A 102 -40.81 0.44 -33.07
N PHE A 103 -40.19 -0.67 -32.62
CA PHE A 103 -38.77 -0.68 -32.25
C PHE A 103 -37.85 -0.41 -33.45
N MET A 104 -38.15 -1.01 -34.61
CA MET A 104 -37.37 -0.78 -35.83
C MET A 104 -37.47 0.67 -36.32
N ASP A 105 -38.65 1.31 -36.27
CA ASP A 105 -38.82 2.74 -36.62
C ASP A 105 -38.07 3.62 -35.62
N GLN A 106 -38.18 3.34 -34.32
CA GLN A 106 -37.50 4.09 -33.25
C GLN A 106 -35.98 4.17 -33.47
N PHE A 107 -35.34 3.05 -33.86
CA PHE A 107 -33.89 2.97 -34.05
C PHE A 107 -33.45 3.02 -35.52
N GLN A 108 -34.38 3.31 -36.45
CA GLN A 108 -34.14 3.39 -37.89
C GLN A 108 -33.41 2.15 -38.46
N LEU A 109 -33.83 0.95 -38.01
CA LEU A 109 -33.26 -0.33 -38.44
C LEU A 109 -33.72 -0.70 -39.86
N ALA A 110 -32.88 -1.43 -40.60
CA ALA A 110 -33.19 -1.85 -41.95
C ALA A 110 -34.17 -3.04 -42.00
N PRO A 111 -34.99 -3.20 -43.07
CA PRO A 111 -35.96 -4.29 -43.16
C PRO A 111 -35.38 -5.70 -43.00
N ASN A 112 -34.15 -5.94 -43.47
CA ASN A 112 -33.44 -7.21 -43.32
C ASN A 112 -33.06 -7.54 -41.86
N GLN A 113 -33.10 -6.56 -40.95
CA GLN A 113 -32.82 -6.74 -39.52
C GLN A 113 -34.06 -7.15 -38.71
N ARG A 114 -35.24 -7.23 -39.35
CA ARG A 114 -36.52 -7.54 -38.70
C ARG A 114 -36.54 -8.89 -38.01
N SER A 115 -35.94 -9.91 -38.60
CA SER A 115 -35.87 -11.26 -38.00
C SER A 115 -35.09 -11.26 -36.69
N LEU A 116 -33.95 -10.57 -36.67
CA LEU A 116 -33.10 -10.41 -35.48
C LEU A 116 -33.79 -9.59 -34.39
N ALA A 117 -34.40 -8.46 -34.77
CA ALA A 117 -35.17 -7.64 -33.84
C ALA A 117 -36.33 -8.44 -33.23
N LYS A 118 -37.08 -9.19 -34.05
CA LYS A 118 -38.18 -10.06 -33.61
C LYS A 118 -37.71 -11.14 -32.63
N ARG A 119 -36.54 -11.75 -32.87
CA ARG A 119 -35.97 -12.79 -32.00
C ARG A 119 -35.76 -12.29 -30.56
N TYR A 120 -35.27 -11.06 -30.40
CA TYR A 120 -34.89 -10.52 -29.08
C TYR A 120 -35.79 -9.39 -28.58
N ILE A 121 -36.93 -9.13 -29.22
CA ILE A 121 -37.77 -7.95 -28.94
C ILE A 121 -38.22 -7.84 -27.48
N LYS A 122 -38.47 -8.99 -26.83
CA LYS A 122 -38.87 -9.05 -25.41
C LYS A 122 -37.81 -8.49 -24.47
N GLU A 123 -36.54 -8.57 -24.84
CA GLU A 123 -35.42 -8.05 -24.06
C GLU A 123 -35.03 -6.64 -24.53
N LEU A 124 -35.02 -6.41 -25.85
CA LEU A 124 -34.65 -5.13 -26.47
C LEU A 124 -35.56 -3.96 -26.08
N THR A 125 -36.82 -4.24 -25.74
CA THR A 125 -37.79 -3.24 -25.28
C THR A 125 -37.66 -2.92 -23.78
N ARG A 126 -36.86 -3.69 -23.02
CA ARG A 126 -36.65 -3.43 -21.59
C ARG A 126 -35.60 -2.34 -21.43
N THR A 127 -35.98 -1.22 -20.83
CA THR A 127 -35.14 -0.03 -20.69
C THR A 127 -33.72 -0.30 -20.16
N PRO A 128 -33.50 -1.14 -19.12
CA PRO A 128 -32.14 -1.43 -18.65
C PRO A 128 -31.25 -2.11 -19.70
N ILE A 129 -31.82 -3.04 -20.47
CA ILE A 129 -31.10 -3.79 -21.51
C ILE A 129 -30.88 -2.89 -22.72
N GLN A 130 -31.92 -2.17 -23.15
CA GLN A 130 -31.87 -1.22 -24.26
C GLN A 130 -30.77 -0.18 -24.07
N LYS A 131 -30.55 0.31 -22.84
CA LYS A 131 -29.46 1.25 -22.52
C LYS A 131 -28.07 0.65 -22.77
N VAL A 132 -27.88 -0.64 -22.46
CA VAL A 132 -26.59 -1.34 -22.65
C VAL A 132 -26.32 -1.55 -24.14
N VAL A 133 -27.31 -2.01 -24.90
CA VAL A 133 -27.17 -2.34 -26.32
C VAL A 133 -27.37 -1.13 -27.25
N ALA A 134 -27.74 0.04 -26.72
CA ALA A 134 -27.98 1.25 -27.50
C ALA A 134 -26.90 1.58 -28.56
N PRO A 135 -25.58 1.40 -28.29
CA PRO A 135 -24.55 1.62 -29.32
C PRO A 135 -24.66 0.71 -30.55
N LEU A 136 -25.34 -0.43 -30.44
CA LEU A 136 -25.57 -1.39 -31.51
C LEU A 136 -26.89 -1.18 -32.25
N LEU A 137 -27.82 -0.41 -31.68
CA LEU A 137 -29.15 -0.16 -32.23
C LEU A 137 -29.09 0.89 -33.36
N THR A 138 -28.31 0.59 -34.39
CA THR A 138 -28.13 1.41 -35.58
C THR A 138 -28.13 0.52 -36.81
N ARG A 139 -28.51 1.10 -37.95
CA ARG A 139 -28.59 0.40 -39.23
C ARG A 139 -27.32 -0.36 -39.61
N THR A 140 -26.14 0.14 -39.23
CA THR A 140 -24.83 -0.41 -39.62
C THR A 140 -24.21 -1.37 -38.60
N ARG A 141 -24.71 -1.42 -37.37
CA ARG A 141 -24.10 -2.22 -36.28
C ARG A 141 -25.01 -3.29 -35.68
N PHE A 142 -26.28 -3.30 -36.06
CA PHE A 142 -27.24 -4.26 -35.52
C PHE A 142 -27.08 -5.63 -36.19
N GLU A 143 -26.09 -6.37 -35.72
CA GLU A 143 -25.75 -7.73 -36.12
C GLU A 143 -25.84 -8.70 -34.93
N GLU A 144 -26.11 -9.98 -35.21
CA GLU A 144 -26.37 -10.97 -34.15
C GLU A 144 -25.16 -11.20 -33.25
N SER A 145 -23.95 -11.27 -33.80
CA SER A 145 -22.71 -11.49 -33.05
C SER A 145 -22.45 -10.39 -32.02
N GLU A 146 -22.52 -9.11 -32.41
CA GLU A 146 -22.35 -7.98 -31.48
C GLU A 146 -23.53 -7.90 -30.48
N LEU A 147 -24.76 -8.13 -30.96
CA LEU A 147 -25.95 -8.01 -30.13
C LEU A 147 -25.96 -9.04 -28.99
N VAL A 148 -25.55 -10.27 -29.26
CA VAL A 148 -25.49 -11.33 -28.23
C VAL A 148 -24.52 -10.95 -27.11
N ILE A 149 -23.34 -10.41 -27.44
CA ILE A 149 -22.39 -9.92 -26.43
C ILE A 149 -23.01 -8.81 -25.59
N GLY A 150 -23.74 -7.89 -26.23
CA GLY A 150 -24.47 -6.82 -25.54
C GLY A 150 -25.58 -7.35 -24.61
N LEU A 151 -26.34 -8.35 -25.04
CA LEU A 151 -27.37 -9.00 -24.23
C LEU A 151 -26.76 -9.74 -23.02
N ILE A 152 -25.69 -10.51 -23.22
CA ILE A 152 -24.97 -11.20 -22.15
C ILE A 152 -24.42 -10.19 -21.14
N SER A 153 -23.82 -9.09 -21.62
CA SER A 153 -23.34 -8.00 -20.77
C SER A 153 -24.48 -7.43 -19.91
N ALA A 154 -25.65 -7.18 -20.51
CA ALA A 154 -26.82 -6.68 -19.80
C ALA A 154 -27.36 -7.68 -18.77
N PHE A 155 -27.40 -8.98 -19.10
CA PHE A 155 -27.85 -10.03 -18.19
C PHE A 155 -26.91 -10.23 -17.00
N LEU A 156 -25.62 -9.95 -17.17
CA LEU A 156 -24.62 -9.89 -16.11
C LEU A 156 -24.64 -8.57 -15.32
N ARG A 157 -25.62 -7.69 -15.60
CA ARG A 157 -25.85 -6.39 -14.95
C ARG A 157 -24.74 -5.36 -15.19
N PHE A 158 -24.00 -5.47 -16.30
CA PHE A 158 -23.12 -4.39 -16.74
C PHE A 158 -23.92 -3.21 -17.28
N THR A 159 -23.34 -2.01 -17.20
CA THR A 159 -23.96 -0.77 -17.68
C THR A 159 -23.58 -0.42 -19.13
N LYS A 160 -22.65 -1.19 -19.71
CA LYS A 160 -22.14 -1.05 -21.08
C LYS A 160 -21.81 -2.45 -21.61
N ILE A 161 -21.56 -2.54 -22.91
CA ILE A 161 -21.07 -3.77 -23.54
C ILE A 161 -19.63 -4.00 -23.06
N GLU A 162 -19.38 -5.19 -22.50
CA GLU A 162 -18.06 -5.58 -22.02
C GLU A 162 -17.40 -6.57 -22.99
N ARG A 163 -16.09 -6.78 -22.81
CA ARG A 163 -15.33 -7.78 -23.56
C ARG A 163 -15.43 -9.16 -22.90
N TRP A 164 -15.08 -10.21 -23.65
CA TRP A 164 -15.19 -11.59 -23.19
C TRP A 164 -14.41 -11.89 -21.92
N GLU A 165 -13.23 -11.28 -21.73
CA GLU A 165 -12.43 -11.38 -20.51
C GLU A 165 -13.26 -11.01 -19.27
N THR A 166 -13.91 -9.84 -19.32
CA THR A 166 -14.73 -9.31 -18.23
C THR A 166 -16.05 -10.09 -18.07
N ILE A 167 -16.66 -10.50 -19.18
CA ILE A 167 -17.88 -11.31 -19.20
C ILE A 167 -17.63 -12.66 -18.53
N LEU A 168 -16.60 -13.38 -18.96
CA LEU A 168 -16.26 -14.71 -18.43
C LEU A 168 -15.86 -14.62 -16.95
N ALA A 169 -15.06 -13.62 -16.57
CA ALA A 169 -14.74 -13.39 -15.16
C ALA A 169 -16.01 -13.19 -14.31
N LYS A 170 -16.98 -12.40 -14.80
CA LYS A 170 -18.26 -12.21 -14.09
C LYS A 170 -19.11 -13.47 -14.04
N ILE A 171 -19.13 -14.26 -15.11
CA ILE A 171 -19.80 -15.57 -15.15
C ILE A 171 -19.21 -16.51 -14.09
N LEU A 172 -17.88 -16.57 -13.98
CA LEU A 172 -17.23 -17.37 -12.94
C LEU A 172 -17.63 -16.91 -11.53
N CYS A 173 -17.70 -15.60 -11.29
CA CYS A 173 -18.14 -15.07 -10.00
C CYS A 173 -19.60 -15.45 -9.64
N LEU A 174 -20.46 -15.82 -10.60
CA LEU A 174 -21.81 -16.30 -10.31
C LEU A 174 -21.83 -17.63 -9.54
N GLY A 175 -20.72 -18.38 -9.56
CA GLY A 175 -20.59 -19.62 -8.80
C GLY A 175 -20.28 -19.41 -7.31
N LEU A 176 -20.01 -18.18 -6.88
CA LEU A 176 -19.71 -17.86 -5.48
C LEU A 176 -20.95 -17.98 -4.57
N PRO A 177 -20.76 -18.29 -3.28
CA PRO A 177 -21.83 -18.21 -2.29
C PRO A 177 -22.46 -16.81 -2.25
N GLY A 178 -23.79 -16.72 -2.16
CA GLY A 178 -24.51 -15.46 -2.14
C GLY A 178 -24.79 -14.85 -3.53
N GLN A 179 -24.37 -15.51 -4.62
CA GLN A 179 -24.70 -15.12 -6.00
C GLN A 179 -25.83 -15.95 -6.62
N GLU A 180 -26.55 -16.74 -5.83
CA GLU A 180 -27.55 -17.71 -6.31
C GLU A 180 -28.65 -17.01 -7.13
N GLU A 181 -29.21 -15.91 -6.64
CA GLU A 181 -30.26 -15.17 -7.36
C GLU A 181 -29.75 -14.60 -8.70
N ASN A 182 -28.51 -14.10 -8.71
CA ASN A 182 -27.89 -13.54 -9.91
C ASN A 182 -27.58 -14.64 -10.93
N ARG A 183 -27.08 -15.78 -10.46
CA ARG A 183 -26.78 -16.97 -11.26
C ARG A 183 -28.05 -17.52 -11.90
N ASP A 184 -29.09 -17.76 -11.10
CA ASP A 184 -30.34 -18.35 -11.57
C ASP A 184 -31.07 -17.40 -12.53
N TYR A 185 -30.99 -16.08 -12.28
CA TYR A 185 -31.44 -15.07 -13.23
C TYR A 185 -30.70 -15.17 -14.57
N PHE A 186 -29.36 -15.25 -14.53
CA PHE A 186 -28.52 -15.30 -15.73
C PHE A 186 -28.79 -16.57 -16.54
N PHE A 187 -28.78 -17.74 -15.90
CA PHE A 187 -29.03 -19.03 -16.57
C PHE A 187 -30.40 -19.05 -17.25
N ARG A 188 -31.46 -18.64 -16.55
CA ARG A 188 -32.80 -18.52 -17.14
C ARG A 188 -32.84 -17.58 -18.36
N LYS A 189 -32.05 -16.49 -18.34
CA LYS A 189 -31.97 -15.55 -19.48
C LYS A 189 -31.21 -16.13 -20.66
N ILE A 190 -30.15 -16.90 -20.42
CA ILE A 190 -29.40 -17.61 -21.46
C ILE A 190 -30.30 -18.65 -22.14
N ASP A 191 -31.04 -19.45 -21.35
CA ASP A 191 -31.93 -20.49 -21.88
C ASP A 191 -33.12 -19.90 -22.65
N ALA A 192 -33.82 -18.91 -22.05
CA ALA A 192 -34.99 -18.31 -22.67
C ALA A 192 -34.69 -17.59 -24.00
N ASN A 193 -33.44 -17.21 -24.24
CA ASN A 193 -32.99 -16.52 -25.45
C ASN A 193 -32.10 -17.40 -26.36
N ILE A 194 -31.91 -18.68 -26.01
CA ILE A 194 -31.10 -19.65 -26.78
C ILE A 194 -29.68 -19.10 -27.02
N LEU A 195 -29.05 -18.56 -25.97
CA LEU A 195 -27.73 -17.93 -26.06
C LEU A 195 -26.58 -18.86 -25.70
N TYR A 196 -26.88 -20.07 -25.21
CA TYR A 196 -25.88 -21.06 -24.83
C TYR A 196 -24.82 -21.34 -25.90
N PRO A 197 -25.15 -21.55 -27.20
CA PRO A 197 -24.15 -21.83 -28.23
C PRO A 197 -23.09 -20.74 -28.40
N PHE A 198 -23.41 -19.48 -28.03
CA PHE A 198 -22.50 -18.35 -28.12
C PHE A 198 -21.49 -18.28 -26.96
N LEU A 199 -21.69 -19.07 -25.89
CA LEU A 199 -20.75 -19.21 -24.78
C LEU A 199 -19.72 -20.32 -25.02
N VAL A 200 -20.05 -21.31 -25.87
CA VAL A 200 -19.21 -22.49 -26.10
C VAL A 200 -17.84 -22.10 -26.65
N GLN A 201 -17.79 -21.28 -27.71
CA GLN A 201 -16.52 -20.89 -28.34
C GLN A 201 -15.64 -20.03 -27.41
N PRO A 202 -16.14 -18.95 -26.77
CA PRO A 202 -15.34 -18.20 -25.80
C PRO A 202 -14.81 -19.05 -24.64
N ILE A 203 -15.60 -19.99 -24.12
CA ILE A 203 -15.12 -20.88 -23.05
C ILE A 203 -14.02 -21.81 -23.57
N ARG A 204 -14.15 -22.33 -24.79
CA ARG A 204 -13.11 -23.14 -25.43
C ARG A 204 -11.82 -22.36 -25.62
N ASP A 205 -11.92 -21.13 -26.09
CA ASP A 205 -10.78 -20.25 -26.35
C ASP A 205 -10.02 -19.91 -25.05
N TYR A 206 -10.74 -19.67 -23.94
CA TYR A 206 -10.12 -19.27 -22.67
C TYR A 206 -9.71 -20.45 -21.76
N PHE A 207 -10.36 -21.61 -21.85
CA PHE A 207 -10.15 -22.70 -20.88
C PHE A 207 -9.69 -24.01 -21.51
N ASN A 208 -9.53 -24.05 -22.83
CA ASN A 208 -9.26 -25.28 -23.60
C ASN A 208 -10.22 -26.43 -23.19
N THR A 209 -11.50 -26.09 -23.02
CA THR A 209 -12.56 -27.03 -22.65
C THR A 209 -13.84 -26.67 -23.38
N THR A 210 -14.64 -27.68 -23.67
CA THR A 210 -16.00 -27.45 -24.19
C THR A 210 -16.97 -27.50 -23.02
N LEU A 211 -17.94 -26.59 -23.03
CA LEU A 211 -19.06 -26.62 -22.10
C LEU A 211 -20.14 -27.58 -22.66
N GLU A 212 -20.67 -28.49 -21.85
CA GLU A 212 -21.81 -29.35 -22.22
C GLU A 212 -23.16 -28.74 -21.80
N GLU A 213 -23.18 -28.09 -20.63
CA GLU A 213 -24.33 -27.37 -20.07
C GLU A 213 -23.84 -26.23 -19.16
N LEU A 214 -24.67 -25.22 -18.90
CA LEU A 214 -24.31 -24.10 -18.02
C LEU A 214 -25.01 -24.27 -16.67
N ASN A 215 -24.28 -24.76 -15.67
CA ASN A 215 -24.78 -24.97 -14.32
C ASN A 215 -23.71 -24.70 -13.24
N GLN A 216 -24.08 -24.82 -11.97
CA GLN A 216 -23.16 -24.58 -10.85
C GLN A 216 -21.90 -25.48 -10.90
N GLN A 217 -22.05 -26.75 -11.28
CA GLN A 217 -20.94 -27.71 -11.34
C GLN A 217 -19.92 -27.31 -12.41
N THR A 218 -20.39 -26.94 -13.60
CA THR A 218 -19.51 -26.45 -14.68
C THR A 218 -18.80 -25.15 -14.32
N LEU A 219 -19.44 -24.24 -13.57
CA LEU A 219 -18.77 -23.04 -13.06
C LEU A 219 -17.63 -23.40 -12.10
N ILE A 220 -17.86 -24.35 -11.19
CA ILE A 220 -16.83 -24.82 -10.24
C ILE A 220 -15.64 -25.45 -10.98
N GLU A 221 -15.89 -26.22 -12.04
CA GLU A 221 -14.83 -26.82 -12.86
C GLU A 221 -13.97 -25.76 -13.57
N LEU A 222 -14.61 -24.74 -14.16
CA LEU A 222 -13.90 -23.62 -14.78
C LEU A 222 -13.12 -22.79 -13.75
N GLN A 223 -13.68 -22.57 -12.56
CA GLN A 223 -13.01 -21.89 -11.44
C GLN A 223 -11.75 -22.66 -10.99
N ASN A 224 -11.86 -23.98 -10.81
CA ASN A 224 -10.72 -24.81 -10.44
C ASN A 224 -9.64 -24.81 -11.52
N ARG A 225 -10.03 -24.87 -12.80
CA ARG A 225 -9.10 -24.79 -13.93
C ARG A 225 -8.41 -23.43 -14.00
N LEU A 226 -9.14 -22.33 -13.81
CA LEU A 226 -8.58 -20.98 -13.70
C LEU A 226 -7.55 -20.93 -12.57
N LYS A 227 -7.97 -21.25 -11.33
CA LYS A 227 -7.12 -21.14 -10.14
C LYS A 227 -5.87 -21.98 -10.26
N TYR A 228 -5.98 -23.24 -10.67
CA TYR A 228 -4.85 -24.13 -10.85
C TYR A 228 -3.84 -23.59 -11.88
N ASN A 229 -4.29 -23.11 -13.04
CA ASN A 229 -3.38 -22.61 -14.06
C ASN A 229 -2.77 -21.26 -13.67
N LEU A 230 -3.52 -20.35 -13.02
CA LEU A 230 -2.95 -19.12 -12.49
C LEU A 230 -1.84 -19.38 -11.46
N ILE A 231 -2.02 -20.38 -10.59
CA ILE A 231 -1.01 -20.76 -9.59
C ILE A 231 0.21 -21.43 -10.26
N THR A 232 -0.01 -22.29 -11.26
CA THR A 232 1.02 -23.22 -11.74
C THR A 232 1.59 -22.92 -13.13
N TYR A 233 1.14 -21.90 -13.88
CA TYR A 233 1.54 -21.72 -15.30
C TYR A 233 3.07 -21.60 -15.53
N THR A 234 3.82 -21.21 -14.51
CA THR A 234 5.28 -21.11 -14.50
C THR A 234 6.01 -22.43 -14.19
N LEU A 235 5.28 -23.45 -13.72
CA LEU A 235 5.82 -24.71 -13.22
C LEU A 235 5.65 -25.83 -14.24
N ASP A 236 6.68 -26.65 -14.38
CA ASP A 236 6.64 -27.90 -15.14
C ASP A 236 5.74 -28.92 -14.44
N GLU A 237 4.94 -29.67 -15.20
CA GLU A 237 4.03 -30.68 -14.65
C GLU A 237 4.78 -31.79 -13.91
N LYS A 238 4.29 -32.17 -12.71
CA LYS A 238 4.80 -33.32 -11.95
C LYS A 238 3.83 -34.50 -11.95
N PRO A 239 4.32 -35.76 -12.05
CA PRO A 239 3.46 -36.95 -12.07
C PRO A 239 2.54 -37.09 -10.85
N ASP A 240 3.02 -36.67 -9.68
CA ASP A 240 2.33 -36.78 -8.38
C ASP A 240 1.31 -35.65 -8.14
N ASP A 241 1.20 -34.68 -9.06
CA ASP A 241 0.19 -33.63 -8.98
C ASP A 241 -1.22 -34.18 -9.26
N PRO A 242 -2.13 -34.19 -8.27
CA PRO A 242 -3.48 -34.74 -8.44
C PRO A 242 -4.36 -33.88 -9.35
N TYR A 243 -3.94 -32.66 -9.68
CA TYR A 243 -4.69 -31.69 -10.48
C TYR A 243 -4.10 -31.51 -11.88
N LYS A 244 -3.08 -32.30 -12.27
CA LYS A 244 -2.39 -32.18 -13.57
C LYS A 244 -3.32 -32.24 -14.78
N ASN A 245 -4.45 -32.93 -14.68
CA ASN A 245 -5.48 -32.99 -15.73
C ASN A 245 -6.15 -31.63 -16.02
N LEU A 246 -6.02 -30.64 -15.13
CA LEU A 246 -6.47 -29.27 -15.35
C LEU A 246 -5.42 -28.41 -16.07
N LYS A 247 -4.19 -28.89 -16.23
CA LYS A 247 -3.08 -28.12 -16.80
C LYS A 247 -3.33 -27.78 -18.26
N ILE A 248 -3.21 -26.49 -18.57
CA ILE A 248 -3.24 -25.97 -19.92
C ILE A 248 -1.79 -25.80 -20.38
N GLN A 249 -1.45 -26.48 -21.48
CA GLN A 249 -0.13 -26.41 -22.10
C GLN A 249 -0.07 -25.36 -23.23
N ASP A 250 -1.24 -24.94 -23.73
CA ASP A 250 -1.34 -23.94 -24.80
C ASP A 250 -1.04 -22.54 -24.26
N GLY A 251 0.05 -21.93 -24.75
CA GLY A 251 0.49 -20.60 -24.34
C GLY A 251 -0.50 -19.48 -24.69
N VAL A 252 -1.24 -19.60 -25.80
CA VAL A 252 -2.27 -18.62 -26.19
C VAL A 252 -3.43 -18.66 -25.22
N VAL A 253 -3.86 -19.85 -24.80
CA VAL A 253 -4.93 -20.02 -23.81
C VAL A 253 -4.49 -19.49 -22.44
N LEU A 254 -3.24 -19.75 -22.02
CA LEU A 254 -2.68 -19.18 -20.80
C LEU A 254 -2.60 -17.64 -20.85
N SER A 255 -2.36 -17.08 -22.04
CA SER A 255 -2.47 -15.64 -22.30
C SER A 255 -3.86 -15.10 -22.05
N MET A 256 -4.86 -15.74 -22.64
CA MET A 256 -6.25 -15.36 -22.46
C MET A 256 -6.69 -15.47 -20.99
N LEU A 257 -6.29 -16.52 -20.26
CA LEU A 257 -6.59 -16.65 -18.82
C LEU A 257 -5.96 -15.56 -17.97
N SER A 258 -4.71 -15.20 -18.25
CA SER A 258 -4.04 -14.13 -17.51
C SER A 258 -4.71 -12.79 -17.76
N ASN A 259 -5.05 -12.49 -19.02
CA ASN A 259 -5.81 -11.29 -19.39
C ASN A 259 -7.19 -11.24 -18.74
N LEU A 260 -7.87 -12.39 -18.63
CA LEU A 260 -9.12 -12.52 -17.90
C LEU A 260 -8.94 -12.14 -16.44
N SER A 261 -7.95 -12.73 -15.77
CA SER A 261 -7.65 -12.44 -14.37
C SER A 261 -7.30 -10.97 -14.15
N GLU A 262 -6.42 -10.41 -14.99
CA GLU A 262 -6.00 -9.02 -14.88
C GLU A 262 -7.16 -8.06 -15.14
N SER A 263 -7.96 -8.30 -16.19
CA SER A 263 -9.15 -7.52 -16.50
C SER A 263 -10.16 -7.54 -15.36
N ALA A 264 -10.27 -8.65 -14.62
CA ALA A 264 -11.17 -8.77 -13.49
C ALA A 264 -10.67 -7.99 -12.27
N LEU A 265 -9.38 -8.15 -11.93
CA LEU A 265 -8.73 -7.47 -10.79
C LEU A 265 -8.63 -5.94 -11.00
N ASN A 266 -8.47 -5.49 -12.25
CA ASN A 266 -8.44 -4.07 -12.60
C ASN A 266 -9.85 -3.44 -12.75
N ASN A 267 -10.92 -4.23 -12.65
CA ASN A 267 -12.29 -3.72 -12.75
C ASN A 267 -12.87 -3.43 -11.35
N PRO A 268 -13.12 -2.15 -10.98
CA PRO A 268 -13.56 -1.79 -9.63
C PRO A 268 -14.89 -2.41 -9.17
N LYS A 269 -15.72 -2.90 -10.11
CA LYS A 269 -17.01 -3.55 -9.80
C LYS A 269 -16.92 -5.07 -9.68
N LEU A 270 -15.77 -5.66 -10.03
CA LEU A 270 -15.57 -7.10 -10.12
C LEU A 270 -14.40 -7.59 -9.26
N ALA A 271 -13.38 -6.75 -9.04
CA ALA A 271 -12.15 -7.10 -8.35
C ALA A 271 -12.37 -7.86 -7.04
N ASP A 272 -13.19 -7.33 -6.13
CA ASP A 272 -13.45 -7.96 -4.83
C ASP A 272 -14.07 -9.37 -4.95
N GLN A 273 -15.06 -9.52 -5.85
CA GLN A 273 -15.69 -10.82 -6.09
C GLN A 273 -14.71 -11.81 -6.75
N PHE A 274 -13.86 -11.31 -7.64
CA PHE A 274 -12.88 -12.16 -8.32
C PHE A 274 -11.75 -12.58 -7.37
N LEU A 275 -11.29 -11.70 -6.49
CA LEU A 275 -10.37 -12.04 -5.41
C LEU A 275 -11.00 -13.09 -4.48
N GLN A 276 -12.26 -12.92 -4.09
CA GLN A 276 -12.96 -13.93 -3.28
C GLN A 276 -12.97 -15.31 -3.95
N LEU A 277 -13.10 -15.36 -5.28
CA LEU A 277 -13.03 -16.60 -6.06
C LEU A 277 -11.63 -17.23 -6.00
N LEU A 278 -10.57 -16.44 -6.19
CA LEU A 278 -9.19 -16.94 -6.13
C LEU A 278 -8.81 -17.39 -4.71
N GLU A 279 -9.29 -16.69 -3.69
CA GLU A 279 -9.03 -16.96 -2.27
C GLU A 279 -10.00 -17.99 -1.66
N SER A 280 -10.91 -18.58 -2.45
CA SER A 280 -11.90 -19.52 -1.92
C SER A 280 -11.28 -20.83 -1.44
N ASN A 281 -11.61 -21.20 -0.20
CA ASN A 281 -11.24 -22.48 0.44
C ASN A 281 -12.11 -23.66 -0.04
N ASP A 282 -13.23 -23.39 -0.69
CA ASP A 282 -14.15 -24.40 -1.23
C ASP A 282 -13.65 -24.99 -2.56
N SER A 283 -12.55 -24.47 -3.10
CA SER A 283 -11.90 -25.03 -4.27
C SER A 283 -11.44 -26.47 -4.03
N GLN A 284 -11.52 -27.28 -5.08
CA GLN A 284 -10.94 -28.63 -5.09
C GLN A 284 -9.42 -28.58 -5.09
N ILE A 285 -8.82 -27.45 -5.50
CA ILE A 285 -7.37 -27.23 -5.52
C ILE A 285 -6.90 -26.99 -4.10
N LYS A 286 -6.24 -28.00 -3.51
CA LYS A 286 -5.62 -27.90 -2.19
C LYS A 286 -4.22 -27.31 -2.34
N GLU A 287 -4.13 -26.02 -2.07
CA GLU A 287 -2.91 -25.21 -2.19
C GLU A 287 -1.73 -25.75 -1.37
N GLU A 288 -2.00 -26.32 -0.18
CA GLU A 288 -0.96 -26.96 0.64
C GLU A 288 -0.36 -28.18 -0.06
N THR A 289 -1.16 -28.95 -0.81
CA THR A 289 -0.68 -30.08 -1.62
C THR A 289 0.24 -29.60 -2.73
N LEU A 290 -0.09 -28.50 -3.41
CA LEU A 290 0.78 -27.89 -4.42
C LEU A 290 2.11 -27.44 -3.81
N LEU A 291 2.08 -26.78 -2.65
CA LEU A 291 3.31 -26.39 -1.93
C LEU A 291 4.18 -27.58 -1.54
N GLN A 292 3.57 -28.72 -1.15
CA GLN A 292 4.31 -29.94 -0.81
C GLN A 292 4.97 -30.59 -2.03
N ILE A 293 4.28 -30.62 -3.18
CA ILE A 293 4.74 -31.27 -4.40
C ILE A 293 5.81 -30.44 -5.12
N TYR A 294 5.56 -29.13 -5.26
CA TYR A 294 6.45 -28.23 -5.98
C TYR A 294 7.51 -27.60 -5.07
N GLY A 295 7.27 -27.53 -3.77
CA GLY A 295 8.15 -26.87 -2.79
C GLY A 295 7.81 -25.39 -2.63
N SER A 296 7.93 -24.86 -1.41
CA SER A 296 7.63 -23.45 -1.07
C SER A 296 8.51 -22.43 -1.80
N GLU A 297 9.66 -22.89 -2.30
CA GLU A 297 10.64 -22.05 -2.99
C GLU A 297 10.42 -21.94 -4.50
N SER A 298 9.45 -22.68 -5.04
CA SER A 298 9.12 -22.65 -6.46
C SER A 298 8.51 -21.32 -6.88
N GLU A 299 8.75 -20.94 -8.14
CA GLU A 299 8.28 -19.69 -8.72
C GLU A 299 6.81 -19.84 -9.16
N PHE A 300 5.87 -19.88 -8.22
CA PHE A 300 4.44 -19.95 -8.52
C PHE A 300 3.96 -18.70 -9.28
N GLY A 301 3.04 -18.90 -10.22
CA GLY A 301 2.50 -17.84 -11.08
C GLY A 301 1.57 -16.86 -10.35
N TYR A 302 0.82 -17.36 -9.38
CA TYR A 302 -0.03 -16.62 -8.46
C TYR A 302 0.05 -17.29 -7.09
N LEU A 303 0.13 -16.49 -6.01
CA LEU A 303 0.11 -16.97 -4.64
C LEU A 303 -1.09 -16.36 -3.93
N THR A 304 -2.01 -17.23 -3.50
CA THR A 304 -3.12 -16.86 -2.63
C THR A 304 -2.60 -16.40 -1.26
N THR A 305 -3.47 -15.73 -0.50
CA THR A 305 -3.16 -15.34 0.88
C THR A 305 -2.83 -16.56 1.75
N PHE A 306 -3.55 -17.67 1.58
CA PHE A 306 -3.27 -18.91 2.31
C PHE A 306 -1.89 -19.50 1.98
N MET A 307 -1.51 -19.55 0.69
CA MET A 307 -0.16 -20.01 0.30
C MET A 307 0.93 -19.14 0.91
N LYS A 308 0.76 -17.81 0.91
CA LYS A 308 1.71 -16.89 1.53
C LYS A 308 1.90 -17.17 3.02
N TRP A 309 0.80 -17.40 3.76
CA TRP A 309 0.86 -17.79 5.18
C TRP A 309 1.54 -19.15 5.40
N LYS A 310 1.29 -20.13 4.53
CA LYS A 310 1.96 -21.44 4.61
C LYS A 310 3.46 -21.33 4.34
N ILE A 311 3.87 -20.55 3.35
CA ILE A 311 5.28 -20.24 3.09
C ILE A 311 5.89 -19.52 4.30
N LEU A 312 5.17 -18.57 4.91
CA LEU A 312 5.64 -17.90 6.12
C LEU A 312 5.88 -18.87 7.28
N SER A 313 4.99 -19.86 7.44
CA SER A 313 5.09 -20.85 8.50
C SER A 313 6.34 -21.73 8.43
N SER A 314 6.93 -21.95 7.24
CA SER A 314 8.20 -22.67 7.12
C SER A 314 9.36 -21.85 7.67
N GLY A 315 9.42 -20.54 7.36
CA GLY A 315 10.42 -19.63 7.91
C GLY A 315 10.31 -19.48 9.43
N ILE A 316 9.09 -19.43 9.96
CA ILE A 316 8.83 -19.36 11.42
C ILE A 316 9.47 -20.54 12.17
N ARG A 317 9.41 -21.76 11.61
CA ARG A 317 10.01 -22.96 12.25
C ARG A 317 11.53 -22.89 12.33
N GLU A 318 12.16 -22.13 11.44
CA GLU A 318 13.61 -22.02 11.36
C GLU A 318 14.17 -20.76 12.04
N ILE A 319 13.34 -19.81 12.44
CA ILE A 319 13.76 -18.45 12.84
C ILE A 319 14.73 -18.39 14.02
N ASP A 320 14.69 -19.35 14.94
CA ASP A 320 15.59 -19.39 16.11
C ASP A 320 16.98 -19.96 15.74
N PHE A 321 17.01 -21.02 14.92
CA PHE A 321 18.24 -21.77 14.62
C PHE A 321 18.92 -21.36 13.30
N LYS A 322 18.14 -20.89 12.30
CA LYS A 322 18.60 -20.44 10.98
C LYS A 322 17.93 -19.11 10.59
N PRO A 323 18.17 -18.03 11.35
CA PRO A 323 17.50 -16.75 11.13
C PRO A 323 17.72 -16.17 9.72
N GLN A 324 18.89 -16.37 9.11
CA GLN A 324 19.13 -15.86 7.75
C GLN A 324 18.30 -16.59 6.68
N THR A 325 18.08 -17.90 6.81
CA THR A 325 17.19 -18.65 5.92
C THR A 325 15.74 -18.20 6.10
N ALA A 326 15.30 -18.04 7.35
CA ALA A 326 13.97 -17.52 7.66
C ALA A 326 13.77 -16.11 7.09
N LEU A 327 14.77 -15.23 7.21
CA LEU A 327 14.74 -13.88 6.66
C LEU A 327 14.51 -13.87 5.15
N GLN A 328 15.19 -14.73 4.39
CA GLN A 328 14.99 -14.84 2.94
C GLN A 328 13.55 -15.22 2.57
N VAL A 329 12.94 -16.13 3.34
CA VAL A 329 11.54 -16.52 3.17
C VAL A 329 10.62 -15.32 3.44
N PHE A 330 10.84 -14.60 4.54
CA PHE A 330 10.00 -13.45 4.92
C PHE A 330 10.13 -12.29 3.92
N GLU A 331 11.35 -11.99 3.48
CA GLU A 331 11.59 -10.98 2.45
C GLU A 331 10.91 -11.36 1.14
N ARG A 332 10.99 -12.62 0.71
CA ARG A 332 10.26 -13.06 -0.48
C ARG A 332 8.75 -12.85 -0.33
N VAL A 333 8.18 -13.25 0.80
CA VAL A 333 6.73 -13.08 1.05
C VAL A 333 6.31 -11.61 1.03
N SER A 334 7.14 -10.73 1.61
CA SER A 334 6.86 -9.29 1.62
C SER A 334 6.91 -8.63 0.24
N MET A 335 7.64 -9.21 -0.73
CA MET A 335 7.76 -8.69 -2.09
C MET A 335 6.56 -9.08 -2.99
N PHE A 336 5.73 -10.04 -2.57
CA PHE A 336 4.51 -10.36 -3.32
C PHE A 336 3.50 -9.22 -3.24
N ARG A 337 2.79 -8.97 -4.34
CA ARG A 337 1.68 -8.00 -4.39
C ARG A 337 0.48 -8.50 -3.59
N GLU A 338 -0.46 -7.60 -3.28
CA GLU A 338 -1.75 -7.93 -2.66
C GLU A 338 -1.59 -8.66 -1.32
N ASN A 339 -0.74 -8.12 -0.44
CA ASN A 339 -0.67 -8.58 0.94
C ASN A 339 -1.75 -7.86 1.75
N THR A 340 -2.50 -8.63 2.54
CA THR A 340 -3.37 -8.05 3.56
C THR A 340 -2.52 -7.26 4.56
N VAL A 341 -3.13 -6.29 5.24
CA VAL A 341 -2.43 -5.46 6.24
C VAL A 341 -1.80 -6.34 7.33
N GLN A 342 -2.52 -7.39 7.71
CA GLN A 342 -2.20 -8.37 8.75
C GLN A 342 -1.00 -9.20 8.32
N LEU A 343 -1.01 -9.75 7.10
CA LEU A 343 0.14 -10.46 6.54
C LEU A 343 1.37 -9.55 6.47
N SER A 344 1.21 -8.31 5.99
CA SER A 344 2.31 -7.34 5.91
C SER A 344 2.92 -7.03 7.27
N ASN A 345 2.09 -6.74 8.28
CA ASN A 345 2.53 -6.45 9.64
C ASN A 345 3.21 -7.67 10.29
N THR A 346 2.66 -8.88 10.12
CA THR A 346 3.28 -10.10 10.64
C THR A 346 4.61 -10.40 9.97
N VAL A 347 4.71 -10.28 8.64
CA VAL A 347 5.97 -10.48 7.92
C VAL A 347 7.03 -9.48 8.40
N ARG A 348 6.66 -8.21 8.61
CA ARG A 348 7.60 -7.19 9.12
C ARG A 348 8.07 -7.50 10.54
N PHE A 349 7.17 -7.90 11.44
CA PHE A 349 7.55 -8.39 12.78
C PHE A 349 8.58 -9.52 12.69
N LEU A 350 8.32 -10.51 11.84
CA LEU A 350 9.20 -11.66 11.63
C LEU A 350 10.56 -11.31 11.03
N ILE A 351 10.60 -10.36 10.08
CA ILE A 351 11.86 -9.83 9.52
C ILE A 351 12.72 -9.22 10.62
N TYR A 352 12.14 -8.36 11.47
CA TYR A 352 12.90 -7.72 12.55
C TYR A 352 13.34 -8.72 13.63
N LEU A 353 12.52 -9.72 13.94
CA LEU A 353 12.90 -10.84 14.83
C LEU A 353 14.04 -11.68 14.22
N ALA A 354 13.96 -12.04 12.94
CA ALA A 354 15.03 -12.78 12.27
C ALA A 354 16.35 -11.98 12.26
N ASN A 355 16.29 -10.68 11.99
CA ASN A 355 17.45 -9.79 12.05
C ASN A 355 18.07 -9.74 13.45
N ILE A 356 17.25 -9.63 14.51
CA ILE A 356 17.78 -9.63 15.89
C ILE A 356 18.46 -10.96 16.21
N ASN A 357 17.86 -12.09 15.82
CA ASN A 357 18.42 -13.41 16.07
C ASN A 357 19.74 -13.60 15.32
N SER A 358 19.80 -13.17 14.05
CA SER A 358 21.02 -13.18 13.24
C SER A 358 22.13 -12.40 13.92
N GLN A 359 21.87 -11.14 14.28
CA GLN A 359 22.87 -10.26 14.89
C GLN A 359 23.35 -10.79 16.24
N LEU A 360 22.44 -11.29 17.08
CA LEU A 360 22.81 -11.85 18.37
C LEU A 360 23.61 -13.16 18.26
N ASN A 361 23.35 -13.97 17.23
CA ASN A 361 24.12 -15.20 16.96
C ASN A 361 25.56 -14.89 16.50
N GLU A 362 25.81 -13.73 15.92
CA GLU A 362 27.14 -13.29 15.48
C GLU A 362 28.02 -12.77 16.63
N ILE A 363 27.44 -12.48 17.80
CA ILE A 363 28.19 -11.99 18.96
C ILE A 363 28.92 -13.17 19.63
N SER A 364 30.25 -13.18 19.50
CA SER A 364 31.11 -14.20 20.14
C SER A 364 31.25 -14.03 21.66
N GLY A 365 31.01 -12.82 22.18
CA GLY A 365 31.09 -12.51 23.61
C GLY A 365 30.81 -11.02 23.91
N TYR A 366 30.64 -10.72 25.19
CA TYR A 366 30.36 -9.35 25.68
C TYR A 366 31.52 -8.72 26.46
N ILE A 367 32.69 -9.38 26.50
CA ILE A 367 33.87 -8.90 27.21
C ILE A 367 34.79 -8.22 26.19
N TYR A 368 35.03 -6.93 26.39
CA TYR A 368 35.94 -6.09 25.61
C TYR A 368 37.00 -5.47 26.53
N ASP A 369 38.14 -5.06 25.95
CA ASP A 369 39.35 -4.72 26.71
C ASP A 369 39.31 -3.31 27.30
N SER A 370 38.48 -2.43 26.74
CA SER A 370 38.36 -1.04 27.20
C SER A 370 36.94 -0.51 27.12
N PRO A 371 36.57 0.49 27.95
CA PRO A 371 35.27 1.14 27.84
C PRO A 371 35.00 1.77 26.46
N ASP A 372 36.00 2.40 25.82
CA ASP A 372 35.78 3.00 24.49
C ASP A 372 35.40 1.96 23.42
N GLU A 373 35.88 0.71 23.52
CA GLU A 373 35.44 -0.37 22.62
C GLU A 373 33.94 -0.70 22.77
N TYR A 374 33.39 -0.71 23.99
CA TYR A 374 31.95 -0.91 24.18
C TYR A 374 31.13 0.23 23.56
N ILE A 375 31.60 1.48 23.70
CA ILE A 375 30.93 2.64 23.12
C ILE A 375 30.96 2.56 21.59
N GLU A 376 32.12 2.25 21.01
CA GLU A 376 32.29 2.10 19.57
C GLU A 376 31.41 0.96 19.02
N LYS A 377 31.45 -0.21 19.67
CA LYS A 377 30.61 -1.36 19.29
C LYS A 377 29.14 -1.04 19.34
N TYR A 378 28.69 -0.30 20.35
CA TYR A 378 27.30 0.12 20.42
C TYR A 378 26.94 1.08 19.28
N ALA A 379 27.75 2.12 19.07
CA ALA A 379 27.48 3.14 18.07
C ALA A 379 27.58 2.65 16.62
N GLN A 380 28.34 1.58 16.34
CA GLN A 380 28.50 1.00 15.00
C GLN A 380 27.56 -0.19 14.75
N ASP A 381 27.43 -1.08 15.73
CA ASP A 381 26.80 -2.39 15.54
C ASP A 381 25.54 -2.55 16.40
N PHE A 382 25.68 -2.42 17.74
CA PHE A 382 24.62 -2.87 18.65
C PHE A 382 23.39 -1.96 18.74
N TYR A 383 23.47 -0.69 18.30
CA TYR A 383 22.28 0.15 18.19
C TYR A 383 21.23 -0.49 17.25
N ARG A 384 21.65 -1.30 16.27
CA ARG A 384 20.75 -1.99 15.34
C ARG A 384 19.89 -3.04 16.03
N ILE A 385 20.41 -3.67 17.09
CA ILE A 385 19.65 -4.64 17.90
C ILE A 385 18.49 -3.93 18.60
N ASP A 386 18.76 -2.78 19.21
CA ASP A 386 17.74 -1.94 19.84
C ASP A 386 16.70 -1.43 18.83
N GLN A 387 17.16 -1.03 17.63
CA GLN A 387 16.28 -0.59 16.54
C GLN A 387 15.37 -1.72 16.05
N ASN A 388 15.93 -2.92 15.84
CA ASN A 388 15.17 -4.10 15.42
C ASN A 388 14.16 -4.50 16.49
N TYR A 389 14.52 -4.48 17.77
CA TYR A 389 13.58 -4.74 18.86
C TYR A 389 12.40 -3.75 18.86
N ARG A 390 12.68 -2.45 18.78
CA ARG A 390 11.63 -1.42 18.72
C ARG A 390 10.66 -1.67 17.57
N LYS A 391 11.20 -1.82 16.36
CA LYS A 391 10.38 -2.02 15.17
C LYS A 391 9.60 -3.34 15.22
N ALA A 392 10.19 -4.41 15.75
CA ALA A 392 9.49 -5.68 15.94
C ALA A 392 8.27 -5.50 16.86
N ILE A 393 8.42 -4.82 18.01
CA ILE A 393 7.31 -4.56 18.93
C ILE A 393 6.23 -3.67 18.29
N ASP A 394 6.60 -2.64 17.54
CA ASP A 394 5.64 -1.78 16.81
C ASP A 394 4.79 -2.57 15.82
N PHE A 395 5.43 -3.45 15.02
CA PHE A 395 4.70 -4.28 14.06
C PHE A 395 3.89 -5.39 14.74
N TYR A 396 4.41 -6.04 15.79
CA TYR A 396 3.66 -7.03 16.58
C TYR A 396 2.34 -6.45 17.10
N ARG A 397 2.38 -5.23 17.68
CA ARG A 397 1.19 -4.56 18.21
C ARG A 397 0.22 -4.08 17.14
N SER A 398 0.66 -4.00 15.89
CA SER A 398 -0.17 -3.61 14.74
C SER A 398 -0.85 -4.81 14.08
N VAL A 399 -0.61 -6.04 14.55
CA VAL A 399 -1.28 -7.24 14.07
C VAL A 399 -2.59 -7.45 14.84
N ASP A 400 -3.70 -7.57 14.11
CA ASP A 400 -4.93 -8.13 14.67
C ASP A 400 -4.81 -9.66 14.71
N VAL A 401 -4.57 -10.20 15.90
CA VAL A 401 -4.38 -11.64 16.12
C VAL A 401 -5.63 -12.44 15.75
N SER A 402 -6.83 -11.84 15.78
CA SER A 402 -8.08 -12.52 15.44
C SER A 402 -8.24 -12.81 13.94
N GLU A 403 -7.48 -12.13 13.10
CA GLU A 403 -7.46 -12.32 11.65
C GLU A 403 -6.33 -13.26 11.18
N LEU A 404 -5.53 -13.80 12.10
CA LEU A 404 -4.45 -14.72 11.75
C LEU A 404 -4.99 -16.14 11.50
N PRO A 405 -4.37 -16.91 10.58
CA PRO A 405 -4.68 -18.32 10.45
C PRO A 405 -4.35 -19.09 11.74
N ASP A 406 -5.17 -20.08 12.10
CA ASP A 406 -5.04 -20.88 13.34
C ASP A 406 -3.66 -21.51 13.56
N PHE A 407 -2.91 -21.77 12.48
CA PHE A 407 -1.57 -22.36 12.51
C PHE A 407 -0.44 -21.35 12.71
N ILE A 408 -0.74 -20.05 12.82
CA ILE A 408 0.22 -18.98 13.09
C ILE A 408 0.03 -18.50 14.53
N GLN A 409 1.04 -18.69 15.36
CA GLN A 409 1.03 -18.27 16.76
C GLN A 409 2.14 -17.24 17.01
N LEU A 410 1.78 -16.03 17.41
CA LEU A 410 2.75 -14.95 17.63
C LEU A 410 3.31 -14.89 19.06
N ASP A 411 2.59 -15.39 20.06
CA ASP A 411 3.04 -15.29 21.46
C ASP A 411 4.39 -15.99 21.71
N PRO A 412 4.63 -17.23 21.23
CA PRO A 412 5.95 -17.86 21.39
C PRO A 412 7.08 -17.09 20.70
N LEU A 413 6.77 -16.40 19.59
CA LEU A 413 7.73 -15.60 18.84
C LEU A 413 8.04 -14.27 19.56
N LYS A 414 7.03 -13.68 20.19
CA LYS A 414 7.23 -12.53 21.07
C LYS A 414 8.05 -12.92 22.29
N ASP A 415 7.77 -14.06 22.93
CA ASP A 415 8.56 -14.52 24.07
C ASP A 415 10.03 -14.75 23.69
N LEU A 416 10.29 -15.35 22.53
CA LEU A 416 11.63 -15.47 21.97
C LEU A 416 12.29 -14.10 21.78
N LEU A 417 11.60 -13.13 21.18
CA LEU A 417 12.11 -11.76 21.00
C LEU A 417 12.54 -11.14 22.33
N GLU A 418 11.66 -11.21 23.33
CA GLU A 418 11.88 -10.63 24.66
C GLU A 418 13.05 -11.31 25.38
N ASP A 419 13.09 -12.65 25.40
CA ASP A 419 14.16 -13.41 26.06
C ASP A 419 15.53 -13.08 25.48
N ARG A 420 15.61 -13.01 24.15
CA ARG A 420 16.85 -12.70 23.42
C ARG A 420 17.31 -11.27 23.68
N TYR A 421 16.39 -10.30 23.64
CA TYR A 421 16.71 -8.89 23.88
C TYR A 421 17.04 -8.60 25.35
N GLU A 422 16.31 -9.17 26.31
CA GLU A 422 16.59 -9.05 27.74
C GLU A 422 17.98 -9.61 28.09
N SER A 423 18.33 -10.78 27.53
CA SER A 423 19.65 -11.37 27.73
C SER A 423 20.77 -10.50 27.15
N PHE A 424 20.56 -9.92 25.96
CA PHE A 424 21.49 -8.98 25.35
C PHE A 424 21.71 -7.74 26.22
N LEU A 425 20.63 -7.07 26.64
CA LEU A 425 20.69 -5.87 27.47
C LEU A 425 21.43 -6.13 28.79
N GLU A 426 21.12 -7.25 29.45
CA GLU A 426 21.70 -7.63 30.73
C GLU A 426 23.20 -7.93 30.64
N LYS A 427 23.60 -8.80 29.70
CA LYS A 427 24.99 -9.24 29.52
C LYS A 427 25.90 -8.09 29.07
N LEU A 428 25.46 -7.34 28.05
CA LEU A 428 26.23 -6.21 27.51
C LEU A 428 26.51 -5.17 28.61
N ASN A 429 25.46 -4.75 29.32
CA ASN A 429 25.61 -3.69 30.31
C ASN A 429 26.30 -4.15 31.60
N ARG A 430 26.23 -5.44 31.94
CA ARG A 430 26.99 -6.00 33.07
C ARG A 430 28.49 -5.93 32.82
N GLU A 431 28.95 -6.38 31.66
CA GLU A 431 30.37 -6.37 31.32
C GLU A 431 30.88 -4.95 31.04
N TRP A 432 30.07 -4.10 30.39
CA TRP A 432 30.34 -2.66 30.23
C TRP A 432 30.60 -1.97 31.57
N LEU A 433 29.67 -2.08 32.52
CA LEU A 433 29.79 -1.40 33.81
C LEU A 433 30.92 -1.96 34.65
N LYS A 434 31.19 -3.27 34.55
CA LYS A 434 32.35 -3.90 35.19
C LYS A 434 33.65 -3.34 34.63
N CYS A 435 33.84 -3.35 33.32
CA CYS A 435 35.01 -2.77 32.66
C CYS A 435 35.20 -1.29 33.02
N PHE A 436 34.12 -0.51 32.99
CA PHE A 436 34.19 0.91 33.33
C PHE A 436 34.48 1.15 34.83
N SER A 437 34.02 0.25 35.71
CA SER A 437 34.34 0.30 37.15
C SER A 437 35.81 0.05 37.45
N GLU A 438 36.46 -0.84 36.69
CA GLU A 438 37.90 -1.13 36.80
C GLU A 438 38.75 0.10 36.40
N GLN A 439 38.18 0.99 35.58
CA GLN A 439 38.74 2.31 35.22
C GLN A 439 38.27 3.45 36.14
N GLY A 440 37.65 3.13 37.27
CA GLY A 440 37.23 4.09 38.29
C GLY A 440 36.07 5.00 37.87
N PHE A 441 35.29 4.62 36.84
CA PHE A 441 34.18 5.41 36.30
C PHE A 441 34.55 6.83 35.85
N SER A 442 35.81 7.06 35.43
CA SER A 442 36.30 8.40 35.08
C SER A 442 36.07 8.73 33.61
N TYR A 443 35.27 9.77 33.32
CA TYR A 443 35.11 10.26 31.93
C TYR A 443 36.38 10.90 31.36
N ALA A 444 37.32 11.30 32.23
CA ALA A 444 38.61 11.82 31.78
C ALA A 444 39.43 10.78 31.00
N ASN A 445 39.19 9.49 31.24
CA ASN A 445 39.91 8.38 30.62
C ASN A 445 39.27 7.90 29.30
N LEU A 446 38.11 8.44 28.92
CA LEU A 446 37.39 8.02 27.72
C LEU A 446 37.73 8.92 26.53
N ALA A 447 37.90 8.36 25.34
CA ALA A 447 38.08 9.14 24.11
C ALA A 447 36.77 9.82 23.66
N THR A 448 35.64 9.16 23.89
CA THR A 448 34.31 9.62 23.48
C THR A 448 34.00 11.04 23.99
N PRO A 449 33.49 11.96 23.16
CA PRO A 449 33.12 13.29 23.61
C PRO A 449 32.03 13.29 24.67
N LYS A 450 32.08 14.26 25.59
CA LYS A 450 31.21 14.32 26.75
C LYS A 450 30.12 15.34 26.50
N GLN A 451 28.90 15.05 26.94
CA GLN A 451 27.76 15.95 26.74
C GLN A 451 27.99 17.33 27.39
N TYR A 452 28.67 17.39 28.54
CA TYR A 452 29.03 18.67 29.18
C TYR A 452 30.06 19.50 28.39
N ASP A 453 30.62 18.98 27.29
CA ASP A 453 31.46 19.72 26.34
C ASP A 453 30.68 20.21 25.10
N PHE A 454 29.36 19.98 25.04
CA PHE A 454 28.53 20.28 23.87
C PHE A 454 28.67 21.72 23.38
N ILE A 455 28.47 22.73 24.24
CA ILE A 455 28.58 24.14 23.83
C ILE A 455 29.95 24.44 23.22
N LYS A 456 31.02 23.97 23.87
CA LYS A 456 32.40 24.21 23.42
C LYS A 456 32.66 23.61 22.04
N ARG A 457 32.14 22.42 21.77
CA ARG A 457 32.38 21.67 20.54
C ARG A 457 31.47 22.11 19.40
N GLU A 458 30.19 22.33 19.71
CA GLU A 458 29.13 22.40 18.71
C GLU A 458 28.64 23.83 18.45
N ILE A 459 28.82 24.76 19.38
CA ILE A 459 28.27 26.12 19.31
C ILE A 459 29.36 27.20 19.18
N VAL A 460 30.44 27.10 19.95
CA VAL A 460 31.52 28.11 20.02
C VAL A 460 32.24 28.42 18.69
N PRO A 461 32.30 27.55 17.64
CA PRO A 461 32.67 28.05 16.31
C PRO A 461 31.52 28.91 15.72
N TYR A 462 31.46 30.18 16.12
CA TYR A 462 30.37 31.14 15.90
C TYR A 462 30.25 31.69 14.46
N GLU A 463 30.39 30.85 13.44
CA GLU A 463 30.42 31.33 12.04
C GLU A 463 29.04 31.31 11.36
N LEU A 464 28.06 30.60 11.91
CA LEU A 464 26.74 30.40 11.30
C LEU A 464 25.60 30.57 12.32
N LYS A 465 24.41 30.91 11.82
CA LYS A 465 23.16 30.80 12.58
C LYS A 465 22.88 29.34 12.90
N ILE A 466 22.69 29.03 14.17
CA ILE A 466 22.50 27.65 14.66
C ILE A 466 21.15 27.53 15.35
N VAL A 467 20.42 26.48 14.98
CA VAL A 467 19.28 26.00 15.77
C VAL A 467 19.66 24.69 16.42
N VAL A 468 19.50 24.60 17.74
CA VAL A 468 19.71 23.37 18.51
C VAL A 468 18.35 22.84 18.93
N ILE A 469 18.01 21.63 18.51
CA ILE A 469 16.83 20.90 18.97
C ILE A 469 17.31 19.87 20.00
N ILE A 470 16.79 19.97 21.22
CA ILE A 470 17.04 19.00 22.28
C ILE A 470 15.79 18.14 22.40
N SER A 471 15.90 16.88 21.97
CA SER A 471 14.82 15.91 22.10
C SER A 471 15.05 15.07 23.36
N ASP A 472 14.15 15.22 24.32
CA ASP A 472 14.13 14.49 25.58
C ASP A 472 14.03 12.98 25.31
N ALA A 473 14.88 12.20 25.97
CA ALA A 473 14.98 10.74 25.84
C ALA A 473 15.26 10.20 24.40
N LEU A 474 15.82 10.99 23.48
CA LEU A 474 16.15 10.51 22.12
C LEU A 474 17.36 9.57 22.13
N ARG A 475 17.11 8.26 22.05
CA ARG A 475 18.16 7.23 21.93
C ARG A 475 18.93 7.34 20.62
N TYR A 476 20.20 6.91 20.65
CA TYR A 476 21.05 6.86 19.47
C TYR A 476 20.44 6.02 18.33
N GLU A 477 19.82 4.87 18.62
CA GLU A 477 19.16 4.05 17.59
C GLU A 477 18.00 4.77 16.89
N SER A 478 17.24 5.55 17.66
CA SER A 478 16.08 6.29 17.16
C SER A 478 16.55 7.46 16.30
N ALA A 479 17.63 8.12 16.70
CA ALA A 479 18.30 9.13 15.90
C ALA A 479 18.90 8.58 14.60
N MET A 480 19.35 7.32 14.57
CA MET A 480 19.74 6.66 13.31
C MET A 480 18.53 6.49 12.37
N SER A 481 17.33 6.21 12.89
CA SER A 481 16.10 6.22 12.09
C SER A 481 15.77 7.64 11.60
N LEU A 482 15.87 8.66 12.46
CA LEU A 482 15.70 10.07 12.07
C LEU A 482 16.70 10.49 10.97
N LEU A 483 17.96 10.08 11.08
CA LEU A 483 18.97 10.37 10.06
C LEU A 483 18.56 9.84 8.68
N SER A 484 18.02 8.62 8.64
CA SER A 484 17.51 8.03 7.40
C SER A 484 16.35 8.84 6.82
N GLU A 485 15.39 9.28 7.65
CA GLU A 485 14.30 10.16 7.20
C GLU A 485 14.80 11.51 6.69
N LEU A 486 15.79 12.09 7.36
CA LEU A 486 16.42 13.35 6.95
C LEU A 486 17.15 13.25 5.61
N HIS A 487 17.63 12.07 5.22
CA HIS A 487 18.23 11.83 3.90
C HIS A 487 17.19 11.70 2.79
N GLY A 488 15.92 11.48 3.12
CA GLY A 488 14.81 11.49 2.17
C GLY A 488 14.56 12.86 1.53
N ASP A 489 14.97 13.97 2.18
CA ASP A 489 15.00 15.28 1.53
C ASP A 489 16.28 15.40 0.68
N SER A 490 16.11 15.41 -0.64
CA SER A 490 17.21 15.49 -1.60
C SER A 490 18.11 16.72 -1.40
N LYS A 491 17.60 17.82 -0.81
CA LYS A 491 18.33 19.07 -0.55
C LYS A 491 18.99 19.12 0.84
N ASN A 492 18.82 18.09 1.65
CA ASN A 492 19.35 18.03 3.00
C ASN A 492 20.64 17.21 3.06
N GLU A 493 21.61 17.69 3.84
CA GLU A 493 22.83 16.97 4.19
C GLU A 493 22.89 16.81 5.70
N ALA A 494 22.66 15.59 6.18
CA ALA A 494 22.72 15.26 7.60
C ALA A 494 23.82 14.24 7.90
N VAL A 495 24.52 14.43 9.01
CA VAL A 495 25.49 13.49 9.58
C VAL A 495 25.20 13.28 11.06
N ILE A 496 25.50 12.10 11.58
CA ILE A 496 25.36 11.80 13.00
C ILE A 496 26.71 11.49 13.62
N ARG A 497 26.88 11.93 14.86
CA ARG A 497 27.93 11.52 15.79
C ARG A 497 27.27 11.20 17.14
N HIS A 498 28.07 10.72 18.09
CA HIS A 498 27.61 10.43 19.44
C HIS A 498 28.43 11.19 20.47
N GLN A 499 27.85 11.35 21.65
CA GLN A 499 28.51 11.87 22.85
C GLN A 499 27.97 11.12 24.08
N LEU A 500 28.69 11.22 25.20
CA LEU A 500 28.35 10.53 26.43
C LEU A 500 27.59 11.46 27.39
N ALA A 501 26.34 11.13 27.68
CA ALA A 501 25.54 11.78 28.73
C ALA A 501 26.16 11.50 30.10
N SER A 502 25.90 12.37 31.07
CA SER A 502 26.39 12.19 32.44
C SER A 502 25.64 11.09 33.21
N ILE A 503 26.26 10.58 34.28
CA ILE A 503 25.60 9.70 35.26
C ILE A 503 25.32 10.52 36.53
N PRO A 504 24.06 10.61 37.02
CA PRO A 504 22.86 9.93 36.52
C PRO A 504 22.37 10.50 35.18
N SER A 505 21.89 9.63 34.29
CA SER A 505 21.37 9.97 32.96
C SER A 505 19.92 10.46 33.00
N THR A 506 19.70 11.59 33.67
CA THR A 506 18.38 12.20 33.81
C THR A 506 18.26 13.52 33.08
N THR A 507 17.02 13.89 32.77
CA THR A 507 16.66 15.17 32.16
C THR A 507 17.33 16.35 32.86
N GLN A 508 17.30 16.38 34.19
CA GLN A 508 17.87 17.47 34.98
C GLN A 508 19.38 17.65 34.71
N PHE A 509 20.15 16.57 34.78
CA PHE A 509 21.61 16.62 34.58
C PHE A 509 21.97 16.81 33.11
N GLY A 510 21.30 16.09 32.21
CA GLY A 510 21.55 16.15 30.78
C GLY A 510 21.23 17.52 30.18
N MET A 511 20.08 18.10 30.53
CA MET A 511 19.73 19.46 30.07
C MET A 511 20.66 20.52 30.64
N ALA A 512 21.10 20.40 31.90
CA ALA A 512 22.06 21.35 32.50
C ALA A 512 23.42 21.34 31.77
N ASN A 513 23.91 20.16 31.37
CA ASN A 513 25.15 19.99 30.62
C ASN A 513 25.15 20.71 29.26
N LEU A 514 23.98 20.88 28.64
CA LEU A 514 23.82 21.51 27.33
C LEU A 514 23.76 23.05 27.37
N LEU A 515 23.85 23.65 28.57
CA LEU A 515 23.67 25.10 28.79
C LEU A 515 24.96 25.86 29.12
N THR A 516 26.05 25.19 29.47
CA THR A 516 27.28 25.87 29.92
C THR A 516 28.57 25.13 29.60
N THR A 517 29.68 25.86 29.65
CA THR A 517 31.05 25.31 29.68
C THR A 517 31.68 25.37 31.07
N LYS A 518 30.97 25.88 32.07
CA LYS A 518 31.44 26.07 33.45
C LYS A 518 31.00 24.93 34.38
N THR A 519 31.43 24.99 35.63
CA THR A 519 30.97 24.11 36.71
C THR A 519 29.48 24.32 36.99
N ILE A 520 28.77 23.24 37.28
CA ILE A 520 27.37 23.22 37.69
C ILE A 520 27.33 22.96 39.20
N ASN A 521 26.55 23.75 39.95
CA ASN A 521 26.40 23.61 41.40
C ASN A 521 25.13 22.83 41.73
N LEU A 522 25.25 21.77 42.54
CA LEU A 522 24.13 21.00 43.06
C LEU A 522 23.79 21.47 44.49
N LYS A 523 22.57 21.97 44.71
CA LYS A 523 22.04 22.39 46.02
C LYS A 523 20.64 21.80 46.20
N ASP A 524 20.41 21.06 47.29
CA ASP A 524 19.09 20.49 47.63
C ASP A 524 18.38 19.75 46.47
N ALA A 525 19.13 18.93 45.73
CA ALA A 525 18.68 18.21 44.53
C ALA A 525 18.38 19.08 43.29
N GLU A 526 18.65 20.39 43.32
CA GLU A 526 18.52 21.31 42.19
C GLU A 526 19.89 21.73 41.62
N LEU A 527 19.95 21.95 40.31
CA LEU A 527 21.17 22.33 39.58
C LEU A 527 21.17 23.82 39.21
N PHE A 528 22.28 24.50 39.49
CA PHE A 528 22.48 25.93 39.25
C PHE A 528 23.73 26.20 38.41
N ILE A 529 23.63 27.19 37.51
CA ILE A 529 24.74 27.73 36.71
C ILE A 529 24.81 29.23 36.93
N ASP A 530 25.96 29.73 37.45
CA ASP A 530 26.14 31.14 37.81
C ASP A 530 24.94 31.67 38.65
N ASP A 531 24.57 30.92 39.70
CA ASP A 531 23.45 31.15 40.63
C ASP A 531 22.04 31.22 40.01
N VAL A 532 21.88 30.78 38.76
CA VAL A 532 20.58 30.64 38.09
C VAL A 532 20.20 29.17 38.03
N SER A 533 18.99 28.81 38.47
CA SER A 533 18.46 27.44 38.33
C SER A 533 18.44 27.02 36.86
N THR A 534 18.72 25.76 36.57
CA THR A 534 18.68 25.21 35.21
C THR A 534 17.29 24.76 34.77
N GLU A 535 16.31 24.82 35.68
CA GLU A 535 14.93 24.42 35.44
C GLU A 535 14.11 25.55 34.81
N GLY A 536 13.27 25.17 33.84
CA GLY A 536 12.37 26.08 33.12
C GLY A 536 13.03 26.87 31.99
N LEU A 537 12.29 27.05 30.90
CA LEU A 537 12.75 27.71 29.67
C LEU A 537 13.25 29.15 29.91
N ALA A 538 12.59 29.89 30.81
CA ALA A 538 12.97 31.27 31.14
C ALA A 538 14.38 31.35 31.77
N ASN A 539 14.72 30.42 32.65
CA ASN A 539 16.04 30.41 33.27
C ASN A 539 17.12 29.91 32.31
N ARG A 540 16.80 28.89 31.49
CA ARG A 540 17.67 28.40 30.42
C ARG A 540 18.02 29.51 29.42
N SER A 541 17.04 30.36 29.07
CA SER A 541 17.26 31.55 28.24
C SER A 541 18.22 32.54 28.90
N LYS A 542 18.06 32.82 30.20
CA LYS A 542 19.00 33.69 30.95
C LYS A 542 20.42 33.14 30.95
N ILE A 543 20.59 31.83 31.09
CA ILE A 543 21.90 31.17 31.09
C ILE A 543 22.56 31.27 29.71
N LEU A 544 21.84 30.88 28.65
CA LEU A 544 22.39 30.91 27.28
C LEU A 544 22.74 32.33 26.81
N LYS A 545 21.99 33.36 27.25
CA LYS A 545 22.30 34.77 26.94
C LYS A 545 23.64 35.26 27.50
N LYS A 546 24.21 34.55 28.47
CA LYS A 546 25.58 34.81 28.95
C LYS A 546 26.66 34.36 27.96
N HIS A 547 26.32 33.43 27.05
CA HIS A 547 27.20 32.93 26.00
C HIS A 547 26.94 33.60 24.64
N VAL A 548 25.67 33.81 24.29
CA VAL A 548 25.23 34.44 23.02
C VAL A 548 24.09 35.42 23.32
N GLN A 549 24.36 36.72 23.21
CA GLN A 549 23.49 37.78 23.74
C GLN A 549 22.04 37.74 23.21
N ASP A 550 21.85 37.39 21.93
CA ASP A 550 20.56 37.30 21.27
C ASP A 550 19.96 35.88 21.29
N ALA A 551 20.52 34.94 22.08
CA ALA A 551 20.02 33.58 22.15
C ALA A 551 18.56 33.52 22.63
N GLN A 552 17.78 32.65 21.98
CA GLN A 552 16.39 32.40 22.32
C GLN A 552 16.13 30.93 22.63
N VAL A 553 15.11 30.67 23.43
CA VAL A 553 14.73 29.34 23.92
C VAL A 553 13.22 29.20 23.80
N PHE A 554 12.76 28.12 23.17
CA PHE A 554 11.34 27.84 22.95
C PHE A 554 11.01 26.37 23.19
N ALA A 555 9.75 26.09 23.52
CA ALA A 555 9.20 24.76 23.42
C ALA A 555 8.89 24.43 21.95
N TYR A 556 8.98 23.16 21.56
CA TYR A 556 8.61 22.69 20.22
C TYR A 556 7.17 23.08 19.85
N ALA A 557 6.22 22.85 20.78
CA ALA A 557 4.81 23.16 20.58
C ALA A 557 4.55 24.66 20.33
N GLU A 558 5.38 25.55 20.90
CA GLU A 558 5.27 26.99 20.67
C GLU A 558 5.66 27.35 19.22
N ILE A 559 6.74 26.75 18.71
CA ILE A 559 7.17 26.96 17.32
C ILE A 559 6.12 26.42 16.33
N GLU A 560 5.54 25.24 16.59
CA GLU A 560 4.49 24.68 15.74
C GLU A 560 3.19 25.49 15.79
N GLY A 561 2.84 26.06 16.94
CA GLY A 561 1.64 26.89 17.11
C GLY A 561 1.76 28.32 16.54
N ASN A 562 2.98 28.79 16.29
CA ASN A 562 3.24 30.14 15.80
C ASN A 562 2.90 30.31 14.31
N SER A 563 2.55 31.54 13.93
CA SER A 563 2.48 31.91 12.51
C SER A 563 3.84 31.84 11.83
N GLN A 564 3.86 31.62 10.52
CA GLN A 564 5.10 31.59 9.75
C GLN A 564 5.92 32.89 9.91
N GLN A 565 5.27 34.05 10.01
CA GLN A 565 5.94 35.33 10.20
C GLN A 565 6.58 35.44 11.58
N ALA A 566 5.87 35.05 12.64
CA ALA A 566 6.42 35.03 14.00
C ALA A 566 7.66 34.12 14.09
N ASN A 567 7.60 32.93 13.49
CA ASN A 567 8.76 32.03 13.43
C ASN A 567 9.93 32.63 12.63
N ARG A 568 9.67 33.31 11.50
CA ARG A 568 10.72 34.01 10.76
C ARG A 568 11.44 35.06 11.62
N ASP A 569 10.72 35.75 12.50
CA ASP A 569 11.31 36.72 13.41
C ASP A 569 12.14 36.06 14.52
N ILE A 570 11.67 34.94 15.08
CA ILE A 570 12.42 34.12 16.05
C ILE A 570 13.77 33.68 15.46
N PHE A 571 13.72 33.08 14.27
CA PHE A 571 14.91 32.54 13.60
C PHE A 571 15.78 33.63 12.94
N LYS A 572 15.62 34.91 13.29
CA LYS A 572 16.66 35.94 13.04
C LYS A 572 17.82 35.85 14.01
N SER A 573 17.57 35.36 15.22
CA SER A 573 18.55 35.20 16.30
C SER A 573 19.70 34.28 15.89
N SER A 574 20.90 34.53 16.44
CA SER A 574 22.11 33.77 16.12
C SER A 574 22.07 32.33 16.64
N LEU A 575 21.43 32.14 17.80
CA LEU A 575 21.25 30.84 18.44
C LEU A 575 19.80 30.68 18.91
N VAL A 576 19.15 29.59 18.51
CA VAL A 576 17.82 29.22 19.01
C VAL A 576 17.86 27.80 19.55
N TYR A 577 17.45 27.61 20.80
CA TYR A 577 17.23 26.29 21.40
C TYR A 577 15.74 25.96 21.34
N ILE A 578 15.42 24.75 20.89
CA ILE A 578 14.07 24.19 20.85
C ILE A 578 14.05 22.94 21.72
N TYR A 579 13.17 22.90 22.71
CA TYR A 579 12.96 21.73 23.58
C TYR A 579 11.79 20.90 23.06
N HIS A 580 12.04 19.63 22.76
CA HIS A 580 11.07 18.65 22.26
C HIS A 580 11.01 17.49 23.25
N ASP A 581 9.83 17.16 23.76
CA ASP A 581 9.63 16.26 24.92
C ASP A 581 8.75 15.03 24.62
N CYS A 582 8.42 14.79 23.34
CA CYS A 582 7.45 13.78 22.90
C CYS A 582 7.68 12.39 23.51
N ILE A 583 8.93 11.91 23.53
CA ILE A 583 9.27 10.55 23.98
C ILE A 583 9.14 10.44 25.50
N ASP A 584 9.82 11.30 26.25
CA ASP A 584 9.87 11.23 27.71
C ASP A 584 8.50 11.54 28.36
N ALA A 585 7.77 12.52 27.81
CA ALA A 585 6.44 12.90 28.29
C ALA A 585 5.41 11.75 28.24
N VAL A 586 5.62 10.78 27.34
CA VAL A 586 4.85 9.53 27.20
C VAL A 586 5.49 8.41 28.03
N GLY A 587 6.81 8.27 27.98
CA GLY A 587 7.57 7.19 28.60
C GLY A 587 7.56 7.21 30.13
N ASP A 588 7.82 8.36 30.75
CA ASP A 588 8.02 8.45 32.21
C ASP A 588 6.72 8.25 33.02
N LYS A 589 5.57 8.46 32.37
CA LYS A 589 4.25 8.29 32.99
C LYS A 589 3.78 6.85 32.92
N ARG A 590 3.63 6.21 34.09
CA ARG A 590 3.12 4.84 34.25
C ARG A 590 1.88 4.49 33.39
N PRO A 591 0.84 5.34 33.24
CA PRO A 591 -0.32 5.00 32.40
C PRO A 591 -0.02 4.95 30.89
N SER A 592 1.04 5.61 30.43
CA SER A 592 1.37 5.75 29.01
C SER A 592 2.70 5.13 28.60
N GLU A 593 3.53 4.66 29.56
CA GLU A 593 4.89 4.15 29.31
C GLU A 593 4.93 3.06 28.22
N ARG A 594 3.87 2.26 28.08
CA ARG A 594 3.76 1.25 27.02
C ARG A 594 3.73 1.84 25.63
N ASN A 595 3.37 3.10 25.43
CA ASN A 595 3.34 3.77 24.13
C ASN A 595 4.70 4.41 23.75
N SER A 596 5.78 4.16 24.51
CA SER A 596 7.10 4.76 24.27
C SER A 596 7.60 4.62 22.83
N PHE A 597 7.49 3.43 22.23
CA PHE A 597 7.94 3.22 20.85
C PHE A 597 7.07 3.91 19.80
N LYS A 598 5.77 4.05 20.05
CA LYS A 598 4.90 4.91 19.24
C LYS A 598 5.35 6.38 19.34
N ALA A 599 5.64 6.86 20.55
CA ALA A 599 6.16 8.22 20.77
C ALA A 599 7.52 8.45 20.09
N VAL A 600 8.36 7.41 19.98
CA VAL A 600 9.59 7.47 19.17
C VAL A 600 9.27 7.68 17.69
N ALA A 601 8.30 6.94 17.13
CA ALA A 601 7.89 7.11 15.73
C ALA A 601 7.31 8.52 15.48
N ASP A 602 6.43 8.99 16.37
CA ASP A 602 5.84 10.33 16.32
C ASP A 602 6.93 11.42 16.42
N GLY A 603 7.85 11.29 17.38
CA GLY A 603 8.98 12.21 17.56
C GLY A 603 9.94 12.26 16.37
N ILE A 604 10.21 11.12 15.70
CA ILE A 604 11.01 11.11 14.47
C ILE A 604 10.31 11.91 13.36
N ALA A 605 9.00 11.73 13.18
CA ALA A 605 8.22 12.45 12.18
C ALA A 605 8.17 13.97 12.46
N GLU A 606 7.94 14.35 13.72
CA GLU A 606 7.95 15.75 14.18
C GLU A 606 9.31 16.42 13.92
N LEU A 607 10.41 15.77 14.33
CA LEU A 607 11.76 16.29 14.13
C LEU A 607 12.12 16.42 12.64
N ALA A 608 11.79 15.42 11.81
CA ALA A 608 12.05 15.47 10.37
C ALA A 608 11.29 16.63 9.70
N ALA A 609 10.01 16.82 10.05
CA ALA A 609 9.19 17.92 9.54
C ALA A 609 9.74 19.30 9.99
N MET A 610 10.15 19.42 11.26
CA MET A 610 10.72 20.65 11.80
C MET A 610 12.04 21.02 11.13
N VAL A 611 12.97 20.07 10.95
CA VAL A 611 14.25 20.30 10.25
C VAL A 611 14.00 20.79 8.82
N LYS A 612 13.05 20.17 8.11
CA LYS A 612 12.64 20.62 6.78
C LYS A 612 12.10 22.04 6.78
N LYS A 613 11.25 22.42 7.75
CA LYS A 613 10.73 23.80 7.91
C LYS A 613 11.85 24.79 8.20
N LEU A 614 12.77 24.47 9.11
CA LEU A 614 13.93 25.31 9.46
C LEU A 614 14.79 25.65 8.23
N HIS A 615 15.13 24.63 7.44
CA HIS A 615 15.93 24.80 6.23
C HIS A 615 15.17 25.48 5.07
N SER A 616 13.89 25.16 4.88
CA SER A 616 13.11 25.61 3.71
C SER A 616 12.44 26.97 3.88
N SER A 617 11.97 27.28 5.09
CA SER A 617 11.06 28.40 5.36
C SER A 617 11.67 29.49 6.24
N TYR A 618 12.68 29.15 7.04
CA TYR A 618 13.25 30.05 8.06
C TYR A 618 14.73 30.40 7.81
N ASN A 619 15.28 29.98 6.67
CA ASN A 619 16.66 30.27 6.26
C ASN A 619 17.72 29.90 7.31
N VAL A 620 17.51 28.76 7.99
CA VAL A 620 18.47 28.20 8.93
C VAL A 620 19.45 27.32 8.14
N SER A 621 20.73 27.67 8.17
CA SER A 621 21.77 26.93 7.43
C SER A 621 22.27 25.70 8.18
N ARG A 622 22.23 25.72 9.52
CA ARG A 622 22.76 24.66 10.38
C ARG A 622 21.78 24.34 11.52
N VAL A 623 21.34 23.10 11.57
CA VAL A 623 20.49 22.56 12.65
C VAL A 623 21.26 21.43 13.34
N ILE A 624 21.30 21.47 14.67
CA ILE A 624 21.88 20.42 15.51
C ILE A 624 20.75 19.78 16.30
N ILE A 625 20.65 18.45 16.28
CA ILE A 625 19.67 17.70 17.06
C ILE A 625 20.45 16.82 18.03
N THR A 626 20.14 16.92 19.32
CA THR A 626 20.80 16.15 20.39
C THR A 626 19.78 15.69 21.43
N ALA A 627 20.21 14.82 22.33
CA ALA A 627 19.46 14.41 23.51
C ALA A 627 20.18 14.79 24.81
N ASP A 628 19.42 14.81 25.88
CA ASP A 628 19.85 14.89 27.28
C ASP A 628 20.17 13.50 27.87
N HIS A 629 19.38 12.48 27.56
CA HIS A 629 19.66 11.07 27.85
C HIS A 629 18.99 10.14 26.84
N GLY A 630 19.32 8.85 26.90
CA GLY A 630 18.51 7.78 26.33
C GLY A 630 17.67 7.07 27.40
N PHE A 631 17.15 5.89 27.08
CA PHE A 631 16.32 5.11 27.98
C PHE A 631 16.44 3.60 27.72
N ILE A 632 16.02 2.81 28.71
CA ILE A 632 15.75 1.38 28.56
C ILE A 632 14.24 1.19 28.50
N TYR A 633 13.79 0.35 27.58
CA TYR A 633 12.40 -0.08 27.50
C TYR A 633 12.31 -1.61 27.37
N ASN A 634 11.40 -2.20 28.16
CA ASN A 634 10.97 -3.59 28.00
C ASN A 634 9.45 -3.60 27.78
N ASP A 635 8.99 -4.34 26.77
CA ASP A 635 7.55 -4.53 26.57
C ASP A 635 6.97 -5.60 27.51
N ARG A 636 7.75 -6.66 27.80
CA ARG A 636 7.46 -7.61 28.87
C ARG A 636 7.32 -6.90 30.22
N THR A 637 6.27 -7.23 30.96
CA THR A 637 6.01 -6.65 32.29
C THR A 637 7.09 -6.99 33.29
N ILE A 638 7.70 -5.97 33.91
CA ILE A 638 8.66 -6.17 35.00
C ILE A 638 7.94 -6.59 36.29
N LYS A 639 8.20 -7.81 36.76
CA LYS A 639 7.55 -8.36 37.96
C LYS A 639 8.19 -7.78 39.22
N GLU A 640 7.45 -7.77 40.33
CA GLU A 640 7.98 -7.28 41.63
C GLU A 640 9.21 -8.06 42.11
N ALA A 641 9.31 -9.35 41.79
CA ALA A 641 10.46 -10.18 42.14
C ALA A 641 11.74 -9.81 41.37
N ASP A 642 11.61 -9.15 40.22
CA ASP A 642 12.73 -8.73 39.37
C ASP A 642 13.24 -7.33 39.74
N LYS A 643 12.60 -6.66 40.70
CA LYS A 643 12.96 -5.31 41.19
C LYS A 643 13.91 -5.42 42.38
N GLU A 644 14.98 -4.63 42.34
CA GLU A 644 15.96 -4.56 43.43
C GLU A 644 15.46 -3.64 44.56
N PRO A 645 15.65 -4.01 45.83
CA PRO A 645 15.40 -3.09 46.93
C PRO A 645 16.42 -1.94 46.91
N LEU A 646 15.96 -0.72 47.18
CA LEU A 646 16.82 0.44 47.40
C LEU A 646 16.63 0.91 48.85
N ASN A 647 17.71 0.96 49.62
CA ASN A 647 17.66 1.65 50.90
C ASN A 647 17.58 3.16 50.62
N GLU A 648 16.53 3.84 51.05
CA GLU A 648 16.33 5.28 50.79
C GLU A 648 16.82 6.18 51.94
N GLU A 649 17.20 5.61 53.09
CA GLU A 649 17.58 6.39 54.27
C GLU A 649 18.83 7.26 54.01
N GLY A 650 18.70 8.57 54.21
CA GLY A 650 19.78 9.55 54.01
C GLY A 650 20.11 9.87 52.55
N ALA A 651 19.36 9.36 51.58
CA ALA A 651 19.51 9.72 50.18
C ALA A 651 18.97 11.14 49.92
N ILE A 652 19.68 11.89 49.08
CA ILE A 652 19.28 13.25 48.67
C ILE A 652 18.19 13.17 47.60
N LEU A 653 18.34 12.22 46.68
CA LEU A 653 17.39 11.97 45.60
C LEU A 653 17.37 10.48 45.29
N THR A 654 16.20 9.91 45.03
CA THR A 654 16.04 8.49 44.67
C THR A 654 15.03 8.33 43.55
N HIS A 655 15.31 7.39 42.65
CA HIS A 655 14.41 7.00 41.56
C HIS A 655 14.50 5.49 41.27
N ASN A 656 13.74 5.01 40.28
CA ASN A 656 13.71 3.59 39.87
C ASN A 656 15.01 3.09 39.19
N ARG A 657 16.02 3.95 38.95
CA ARG A 657 17.30 3.57 38.34
C ARG A 657 18.54 4.11 39.05
N TYR A 658 18.39 5.08 39.95
CA TYR A 658 19.53 5.68 40.63
C TYR A 658 19.17 6.24 42.00
N ALA A 659 20.19 6.52 42.81
CA ALA A 659 20.08 7.35 44.00
C ALA A 659 21.30 8.25 44.16
N ILE A 660 21.11 9.49 44.63
CA ILE A 660 22.20 10.39 45.01
C ILE A 660 22.39 10.31 46.52
N ILE A 661 23.60 9.97 46.95
CA ILE A 661 23.94 9.66 48.34
C ILE A 661 25.24 10.33 48.77
N LYS A 662 25.47 10.38 50.09
CA LYS A 662 26.76 10.76 50.70
C LYS A 662 27.72 9.56 50.78
N ASN A 663 29.00 9.85 51.03
CA ASN A 663 30.06 8.81 51.00
C ASN A 663 30.04 7.85 52.20
N ASP A 664 29.35 8.16 53.28
CA ASP A 664 29.32 7.40 54.54
C ASP A 664 28.59 6.05 54.47
N ARG A 665 27.95 5.74 53.34
CA ARG A 665 27.19 4.50 53.16
C ARG A 665 28.04 3.32 52.66
N LYS A 666 27.94 2.17 53.35
CA LYS A 666 28.33 0.86 52.82
C LYS A 666 27.32 0.41 51.75
N GLN A 667 27.81 -0.23 50.70
CA GLN A 667 27.01 -0.64 49.56
C GLN A 667 26.68 -2.13 49.63
N ASP A 668 25.38 -2.47 49.55
CA ASP A 668 24.93 -3.86 49.48
C ASP A 668 24.91 -4.37 48.01
N LEU A 669 24.41 -3.56 47.07
CA LEU A 669 24.26 -3.89 45.64
C LEU A 669 24.50 -2.66 44.73
N GLY A 670 24.86 -2.86 43.45
CA GLY A 670 25.10 -1.79 42.47
C GLY A 670 26.57 -1.32 42.33
N TYR A 671 26.75 -0.15 41.72
CA TYR A 671 28.00 0.64 41.68
C TYR A 671 27.80 2.04 42.30
N LYS A 672 28.76 2.47 43.12
CA LYS A 672 28.79 3.80 43.74
C LYS A 672 29.83 4.67 43.04
N ILE A 673 29.38 5.70 42.35
CA ILE A 673 30.20 6.51 41.43
C ILE A 673 30.30 7.95 41.97
N PRO A 674 31.49 8.54 42.16
CA PRO A 674 31.59 9.95 42.54
C PRO A 674 31.02 10.84 41.44
N LEU A 675 30.09 11.76 41.76
CA LEU A 675 29.43 12.61 40.75
C LEU A 675 30.43 13.38 39.88
N LYS A 676 31.51 13.88 40.49
CA LYS A 676 32.57 14.64 39.80
C LYS A 676 33.34 13.85 38.72
N GLN A 677 33.25 12.52 38.71
CA GLN A 677 33.92 11.70 37.68
C GLN A 677 33.15 11.67 36.35
N THR A 678 31.85 11.94 36.41
CA THR A 678 30.92 11.81 35.27
C THR A 678 30.20 13.12 34.96
N ASN A 679 30.38 14.17 35.78
CA ASN A 679 29.74 15.48 35.67
C ASN A 679 30.74 16.62 35.88
N ARG A 680 30.36 17.83 35.46
CA ARG A 680 31.01 19.08 35.87
C ARG A 680 30.48 19.63 37.19
N ILE A 681 30.21 18.75 38.15
CA ILE A 681 29.71 19.11 39.47
C ILE A 681 30.82 18.83 40.48
N ASP A 682 31.35 19.88 41.10
CA ASP A 682 32.35 19.75 42.16
C ASP A 682 31.62 19.47 43.49
N SER A 683 31.53 18.19 43.85
CA SER A 683 30.77 17.71 44.99
C SER A 683 31.36 16.43 45.56
N ASP A 684 31.18 16.22 46.87
CA ASP A 684 31.51 14.98 47.59
C ASP A 684 30.38 13.92 47.52
N LEU A 685 29.35 14.17 46.70
CA LEU A 685 28.22 13.27 46.51
C LEU A 685 28.53 12.16 45.50
N PHE A 686 27.80 11.06 45.66
CA PHE A 686 27.90 9.87 44.85
C PHE A 686 26.55 9.52 44.24
N VAL A 687 26.58 8.97 43.04
CA VAL A 687 25.43 8.33 42.41
C VAL A 687 25.55 6.82 42.53
N LEU A 688 24.48 6.19 43.00
CA LEU A 688 24.30 4.75 43.07
C LEU A 688 23.49 4.30 41.85
N VAL A 689 24.01 3.35 41.09
CA VAL A 689 23.33 2.73 39.95
C VAL A 689 23.37 1.19 40.06
N PRO A 690 22.43 0.46 39.45
CA PRO A 690 22.47 -1.00 39.39
C PRO A 690 23.70 -1.53 38.64
N LYS A 691 24.02 -2.83 38.82
CA LYS A 691 25.15 -3.47 38.14
C LYS A 691 24.91 -3.74 36.63
N SER A 692 23.69 -3.53 36.16
CA SER A 692 23.26 -3.67 34.77
C SER A 692 21.94 -2.89 34.55
N VAL A 693 20.95 -3.49 33.90
CA VAL A 693 19.67 -2.88 33.52
C VAL A 693 18.55 -3.02 34.56
N ASN A 694 18.87 -3.54 35.74
CA ASN A 694 17.91 -3.75 36.84
C ASN A 694 17.22 -2.44 37.30
N ARG A 695 16.08 -2.57 37.97
CA ARG A 695 15.26 -1.44 38.40
C ARG A 695 15.05 -1.48 39.91
N TYR A 696 15.16 -0.34 40.56
CA TYR A 696 14.84 -0.21 41.98
C TYR A 696 13.32 -0.20 42.21
N LYS A 697 12.91 -0.82 43.30
CA LYS A 697 11.53 -0.78 43.78
C LYS A 697 11.19 0.62 44.26
N LYS A 698 10.33 1.32 43.51
CA LYS A 698 9.84 2.67 43.82
C LYS A 698 8.34 2.75 43.55
N GLN A 699 7.58 3.32 44.48
CA GLN A 699 6.14 3.51 44.31
C GLN A 699 5.84 4.73 43.43
N GLY A 700 4.71 4.68 42.70
CA GLY A 700 4.21 5.82 41.93
C GLY A 700 4.87 6.07 40.57
N VAL A 701 5.93 5.34 40.22
CA VAL A 701 6.68 5.49 38.96
C VAL A 701 6.44 4.31 38.01
N GLY A 702 6.71 4.53 36.72
CA GLY A 702 6.78 3.48 35.71
C GLY A 702 7.98 2.53 35.90
N HIS A 703 7.91 1.36 35.28
CA HIS A 703 9.02 0.40 35.26
C HIS A 703 9.26 -0.20 33.87
N GLN A 704 8.43 0.06 32.86
CA GLN A 704 8.68 -0.41 31.51
C GLN A 704 9.72 0.51 30.83
N PHE A 705 9.51 1.82 30.91
CA PHE A 705 10.42 2.86 30.47
C PHE A 705 11.21 3.40 31.66
N VAL A 706 12.55 3.39 31.59
CA VAL A 706 13.41 3.86 32.68
C VAL A 706 14.68 4.54 32.16
N HIS A 707 15.14 5.56 32.87
CA HIS A 707 16.40 6.27 32.63
C HIS A 707 17.04 6.69 33.97
N GLY A 708 18.23 7.29 33.95
CA GLY A 708 18.97 7.71 35.15
C GLY A 708 20.10 6.77 35.57
N GLY A 709 20.19 5.58 34.95
CA GLY A 709 21.26 4.62 35.17
C GLY A 709 22.53 4.94 34.38
N ALA A 710 23.30 3.89 34.07
CA ALA A 710 24.58 3.99 33.38
C ALA A 710 24.71 2.99 32.20
N SER A 711 23.59 2.51 31.68
CA SER A 711 23.61 1.62 30.50
C SER A 711 24.06 2.37 29.25
N LEU A 712 24.61 1.66 28.27
CA LEU A 712 25.00 2.23 26.99
C LEU A 712 23.80 2.90 26.28
N GLN A 713 22.61 2.30 26.38
CA GLN A 713 21.35 2.82 25.85
C GLN A 713 20.93 4.16 26.45
N GLU A 714 21.26 4.40 27.72
CA GLU A 714 20.98 5.65 28.43
C GLU A 714 22.07 6.71 28.19
N LEU A 715 23.33 6.28 28.06
CA LEU A 715 24.48 7.19 28.04
C LEU A 715 24.92 7.63 26.64
N ILE A 716 24.77 6.79 25.62
CA ILE A 716 25.19 7.14 24.26
C ILE A 716 24.07 7.93 23.60
N VAL A 717 24.23 9.24 23.55
CA VAL A 717 23.24 10.16 23.00
C VAL A 717 23.70 10.73 21.64
N PRO A 718 22.77 10.96 20.71
CA PRO A 718 23.09 11.40 19.37
C PRO A 718 23.44 12.89 19.32
N VAL A 719 24.24 13.26 18.32
CA VAL A 719 24.35 14.64 17.81
C VAL A 719 24.24 14.56 16.30
N ILE A 720 23.07 14.88 15.76
CA ILE A 720 22.85 15.02 14.32
C ILE A 720 23.13 16.46 13.93
N GLU A 721 23.90 16.66 12.88
CA GLU A 721 24.10 17.95 12.24
C GLU A 721 23.50 17.92 10.84
N SER A 722 22.49 18.76 10.63
CA SER A 722 21.77 18.92 9.38
C SER A 722 22.09 20.28 8.78
N THR A 723 22.48 20.28 7.50
CA THR A 723 22.81 21.49 6.76
C THR A 723 22.16 21.46 5.38
N ARG A 724 21.88 22.63 4.83
CA ARG A 724 21.38 22.76 3.46
C ARG A 724 22.50 23.22 2.55
N LYS A 725 23.15 22.29 1.86
CA LYS A 725 24.13 22.61 0.80
C LYS A 725 23.51 22.39 -0.56
N ARG A 726 23.90 23.25 -1.52
CA ARG A 726 23.57 23.08 -2.94
C ARG A 726 24.64 22.18 -3.55
N THR A 727 24.57 20.88 -3.28
CA THR A 727 25.58 19.92 -3.76
C THR A 727 25.27 19.42 -5.16
N GLU A 728 26.32 19.25 -5.97
CA GLU A 728 26.30 18.51 -7.22
C GLU A 728 25.97 17.04 -6.94
N VAL A 729 25.25 16.39 -7.86
CA VAL A 729 24.75 15.02 -7.69
C VAL A 729 25.90 14.05 -7.42
N ILE A 730 26.01 13.55 -6.18
CA ILE A 730 27.12 12.69 -5.73
C ILE A 730 27.02 11.30 -6.38
N LYS A 731 25.84 10.66 -6.32
CA LYS A 731 25.50 9.40 -7.00
C LYS A 731 24.01 9.12 -6.87
N LYS A 732 23.36 8.55 -7.88
CA LYS A 732 21.96 8.08 -7.80
C LYS A 732 21.90 6.59 -7.39
N VAL A 733 20.88 6.18 -6.65
CA VAL A 733 20.62 4.76 -6.28
C VAL A 733 20.49 3.88 -7.52
N LYS A 734 20.98 2.65 -7.47
CA LYS A 734 20.98 1.73 -8.62
C LYS A 734 19.76 0.80 -8.62
N PRO A 735 19.08 0.63 -9.77
CA PRO A 735 18.15 -0.48 -9.94
C PRO A 735 18.91 -1.80 -10.13
N VAL A 736 18.38 -2.86 -9.55
CA VAL A 736 18.80 -4.25 -9.76
C VAL A 736 17.56 -5.06 -10.11
N LEU A 737 17.59 -5.75 -11.25
CA LEU A 737 16.53 -6.67 -11.64
C LEU A 737 16.64 -7.96 -10.82
N ILE A 738 15.60 -8.27 -10.04
CA ILE A 738 15.55 -9.49 -9.21
C ILE A 738 15.00 -10.68 -9.99
N SER A 739 14.03 -10.44 -10.86
CA SER A 739 13.41 -11.48 -11.69
C SER A 739 14.43 -12.09 -12.66
N LYS A 740 14.47 -13.43 -12.71
CA LYS A 740 15.32 -14.22 -13.61
C LYS A 740 14.47 -14.86 -14.71
N ASN A 741 15.10 -15.37 -15.76
CA ASN A 741 14.44 -16.15 -16.82
C ASN A 741 13.17 -15.46 -17.37
N LEU A 742 13.30 -14.18 -17.75
CA LEU A 742 12.16 -13.36 -18.18
C LEU A 742 11.46 -14.00 -19.38
N ARG A 743 10.19 -14.34 -19.20
CA ARG A 743 9.34 -14.95 -20.24
C ARG A 743 8.01 -14.23 -20.29
N VAL A 744 7.60 -13.82 -21.50
CA VAL A 744 6.22 -13.40 -21.76
C VAL A 744 5.47 -14.64 -22.24
N VAL A 745 4.67 -15.22 -21.36
CA VAL A 745 3.78 -16.35 -21.72
C VAL A 745 2.42 -15.82 -22.14
N SER A 746 1.98 -14.73 -21.50
CA SER A 746 0.58 -14.38 -21.48
C SER A 746 0.22 -13.00 -22.02
N ASN A 747 1.16 -12.32 -22.70
CA ASN A 747 1.20 -10.89 -23.09
C ASN A 747 1.65 -9.90 -22.00
N ILE A 748 1.82 -10.38 -20.77
CA ILE A 748 2.33 -9.61 -19.63
C ILE A 748 3.69 -10.15 -19.22
N LEU A 749 4.63 -9.26 -18.94
CA LEU A 749 5.81 -9.55 -18.16
C LEU A 749 5.70 -8.89 -16.78
N ARG A 750 5.80 -9.68 -15.73
CA ARG A 750 5.94 -9.19 -14.35
C ARG A 750 7.38 -9.28 -13.92
N ILE A 751 7.93 -8.19 -13.41
CA ILE A 751 9.29 -8.14 -12.89
C ILE A 751 9.35 -7.44 -11.53
N GLN A 752 10.36 -7.79 -10.76
CA GLN A 752 10.72 -7.14 -9.51
C GLN A 752 12.04 -6.40 -9.67
N ILE A 753 12.06 -5.13 -9.27
CA ILE A 753 13.24 -4.26 -9.32
C ILE A 753 13.55 -3.82 -7.90
N LEU A 754 14.77 -4.09 -7.44
CA LEU A 754 15.28 -3.66 -6.16
C LEU A 754 16.08 -2.35 -6.31
N GLN A 755 15.84 -1.41 -5.40
CA GLN A 755 16.76 -0.30 -5.16
C GLN A 755 17.93 -0.82 -4.32
N ASP A 756 19.08 -1.00 -4.95
CA ASP A 756 20.25 -1.70 -4.40
C ASP A 756 20.83 -1.03 -3.14
N GLN A 757 20.93 0.31 -3.15
CA GLN A 757 21.31 1.11 -1.99
C GLN A 757 20.11 1.91 -1.47
N ARG A 758 19.97 2.05 -0.15
CA ARG A 758 19.02 3.03 0.41
C ARG A 758 19.44 4.46 0.06
N VAL A 759 18.48 5.37 -0.01
CA VAL A 759 18.79 6.80 -0.08
C VAL A 759 19.54 7.20 1.19
N SER A 760 20.64 7.92 1.01
CA SER A 760 21.58 8.26 2.06
C SER A 760 22.20 9.64 1.78
N ARG A 761 23.21 10.02 2.56
CA ARG A 761 24.06 11.17 2.25
C ARG A 761 24.74 11.05 0.89
N ASN A 762 25.18 9.85 0.51
CA ASN A 762 26.00 9.62 -0.69
C ASN A 762 25.17 9.17 -1.90
N GLU A 763 24.03 8.50 -1.65
CA GLU A 763 23.13 7.98 -2.67
C GLU A 763 21.82 8.77 -2.68
N LYS A 764 21.52 9.44 -3.80
CA LYS A 764 20.28 10.19 -4.01
C LYS A 764 19.25 9.37 -4.79
N GLU A 765 17.99 9.78 -4.67
CA GLU A 765 16.87 9.16 -5.35
C GLU A 765 17.06 9.08 -6.88
N ARG A 766 16.38 8.13 -7.51
CA ARG A 766 16.37 7.95 -8.96
C ARG A 766 14.95 7.68 -9.43
N GLU A 767 14.55 8.35 -10.50
CA GLU A 767 13.33 7.99 -11.24
C GLU A 767 13.74 7.15 -12.44
N ILE A 768 13.18 5.93 -12.57
CA ILE A 768 13.48 5.02 -13.67
C ILE A 768 12.28 4.82 -14.59
N LEU A 769 12.56 4.60 -15.88
CA LEU A 769 11.59 4.24 -16.91
C LEU A 769 11.81 2.80 -17.36
N VAL A 770 10.76 1.98 -17.32
CA VAL A 770 10.81 0.54 -17.58
C VAL A 770 9.90 0.20 -18.76
N GLY A 771 10.41 -0.56 -19.74
CA GLY A 771 9.62 -1.01 -20.90
C GLY A 771 10.23 -2.20 -21.64
N LEU A 772 9.41 -2.86 -22.46
CA LEU A 772 9.83 -3.90 -23.40
C LEU A 772 10.04 -3.30 -24.79
N TYR A 773 11.13 -3.68 -25.43
CA TYR A 773 11.55 -3.13 -26.71
C TYR A 773 11.83 -4.24 -27.72
N ARG A 774 11.43 -3.97 -28.96
CA ARG A 774 11.98 -4.60 -30.15
C ARG A 774 13.02 -3.67 -30.73
N ASP A 775 14.29 -4.04 -30.61
CA ASP A 775 15.43 -3.18 -30.95
C ASP A 775 15.35 -1.80 -30.26
N LEU A 776 14.83 -0.78 -30.95
CA LEU A 776 14.65 0.58 -30.45
C LEU A 776 13.17 0.96 -30.23
N GLU A 777 12.23 0.15 -30.71
CA GLU A 777 10.81 0.43 -30.63
C GLU A 777 10.21 -0.10 -29.32
N LEU A 778 9.50 0.75 -28.58
CA LEU A 778 8.76 0.36 -27.38
C LEU A 778 7.51 -0.45 -27.80
N VAL A 779 7.44 -1.70 -27.35
CA VAL A 779 6.35 -2.64 -27.68
C VAL A 779 5.50 -3.01 -26.46
N SER A 780 5.64 -2.31 -25.34
CA SER A 780 4.77 -2.43 -24.16
C SER A 780 4.26 -1.07 -23.68
N ASN A 781 3.44 -1.04 -22.62
CA ASN A 781 3.37 0.16 -21.77
C ASN A 781 4.74 0.49 -21.17
N GLN A 782 4.93 1.76 -20.81
CA GLN A 782 6.11 2.22 -20.09
C GLN A 782 5.70 2.55 -18.65
N VAL A 783 6.46 2.04 -17.68
CA VAL A 783 6.20 2.24 -16.25
C VAL A 783 7.28 3.14 -15.69
N THR A 784 6.87 4.13 -14.89
CA THR A 784 7.80 5.03 -14.16
C THR A 784 7.84 4.62 -12.69
N ILE A 785 9.04 4.48 -12.12
CA ILE A 785 9.23 4.08 -10.72
C ILE A 785 10.14 5.09 -10.02
N GLN A 786 9.67 5.65 -8.90
CA GLN A 786 10.46 6.51 -8.02
C GLN A 786 11.21 5.66 -6.98
N MET A 787 12.53 5.61 -7.12
CA MET A 787 13.44 4.92 -6.21
C MET A 787 14.00 5.92 -5.18
N SER A 788 13.20 6.19 -4.15
CA SER A 788 13.51 7.18 -3.11
C SER A 788 13.51 6.59 -1.69
N SER A 789 13.50 5.26 -1.55
CA SER A 789 13.34 4.62 -0.25
C SER A 789 14.61 4.77 0.60
N THR A 790 14.44 5.19 1.85
CA THR A 790 15.50 5.37 2.87
C THR A 790 15.68 4.14 3.74
N SER A 791 14.83 3.12 3.56
CA SER A 791 14.80 1.93 4.39
C SER A 791 16.02 1.04 4.23
N GLU A 792 16.44 0.39 5.31
CA GLU A 792 17.45 -0.66 5.25
C GLU A 792 16.86 -1.98 4.72
N LEU A 793 15.56 -2.21 4.89
CA LEU A 793 14.92 -3.45 4.46
C LEU A 793 14.83 -3.53 2.92
N PRO A 794 15.34 -4.60 2.29
CA PRO A 794 15.22 -4.80 0.84
C PRO A 794 13.76 -4.80 0.37
N SER A 795 12.85 -5.36 1.15
CA SER A 795 11.42 -5.42 0.83
C SER A 795 10.75 -4.05 0.71
N GLU A 796 11.19 -3.07 1.51
CA GLU A 796 10.74 -1.67 1.44
C GLU A 796 11.46 -0.87 0.33
N ARG A 797 12.38 -1.53 -0.37
CA ARG A 797 13.15 -1.02 -1.51
C ARG A 797 12.86 -1.79 -2.80
N SER A 798 11.92 -2.73 -2.78
CA SER A 798 11.51 -3.53 -3.92
C SER A 798 10.26 -2.94 -4.58
N TYR A 799 10.28 -2.90 -5.90
CA TYR A 799 9.23 -2.33 -6.73
C TYR A 799 8.77 -3.37 -7.76
N GLY A 800 7.51 -3.77 -7.69
CA GLY A 800 6.91 -4.65 -8.68
C GLY A 800 6.45 -3.88 -9.91
N CYS A 801 6.90 -4.29 -11.09
CA CYS A 801 6.58 -3.67 -12.38
C CYS A 801 5.83 -4.66 -13.28
N GLU A 802 4.81 -4.17 -13.99
CA GLU A 802 4.02 -4.96 -14.94
C GLU A 802 4.06 -4.30 -16.32
N LEU A 803 4.52 -5.08 -17.30
CA LEU A 803 4.67 -4.65 -18.68
C LEU A 803 3.74 -5.47 -19.57
N MET A 804 2.70 -4.82 -20.09
CA MET A 804 1.75 -5.37 -21.03
C MET A 804 2.19 -5.04 -22.46
N LEU A 805 2.28 -6.05 -23.31
CA LEU A 805 2.61 -5.89 -24.72
C LEU A 805 1.52 -5.09 -25.45
N ARG A 806 1.93 -4.22 -26.38
CA ARG A 806 1.05 -3.39 -27.21
C ARG A 806 0.99 -3.99 -28.62
N GLY A 807 -0.23 -4.36 -29.05
CA GLY A 807 -0.49 -4.84 -30.40
C GLY A 807 -0.12 -6.30 -30.63
N ASP A 808 -0.38 -6.78 -31.85
CA ASP A 808 -0.08 -8.13 -32.27
C ASP A 808 1.38 -8.18 -32.73
N ILE A 809 2.31 -8.51 -31.81
CA ILE A 809 3.76 -8.63 -32.08
C ILE A 809 4.06 -9.98 -32.76
N GLY A 810 3.10 -10.48 -33.56
CA GLY A 810 3.16 -11.76 -34.24
C GLY A 810 4.53 -11.97 -34.91
N ASN A 811 5.18 -13.09 -34.55
CA ASN A 811 6.45 -13.62 -35.06
C ASN A 811 7.76 -13.18 -34.41
N ILE A 812 7.76 -12.54 -33.23
CA ILE A 812 9.02 -12.21 -32.52
C ILE A 812 9.20 -13.07 -31.28
N SER A 813 10.20 -13.96 -31.30
CA SER A 813 10.53 -14.86 -30.19
C SER A 813 11.36 -14.21 -29.06
N MET A 814 11.98 -13.05 -29.32
CA MET A 814 12.88 -12.39 -28.37
C MET A 814 12.62 -10.88 -28.28
N LEU A 815 12.43 -10.40 -27.05
CA LEU A 815 12.29 -8.99 -26.69
C LEU A 815 13.43 -8.57 -25.76
N LYS A 816 13.61 -7.25 -25.60
CA LYS A 816 14.56 -6.70 -24.62
C LYS A 816 13.81 -5.88 -23.58
N LEU A 817 13.94 -6.26 -22.31
CA LEU A 817 13.62 -5.38 -21.19
C LEU A 817 14.71 -4.31 -21.12
N LYS A 818 14.30 -3.04 -21.10
CA LYS A 818 15.21 -1.92 -20.86
C LYS A 818 14.71 -1.04 -19.72
N ILE A 819 15.64 -0.67 -18.84
CA ILE A 819 15.40 0.24 -17.72
C ILE A 819 16.31 1.45 -17.91
N TYR A 820 15.75 2.65 -18.00
CA TYR A 820 16.47 3.90 -18.17
C TYR A 820 16.39 4.76 -16.92
N ASP A 821 17.36 5.66 -16.71
CA ASP A 821 17.18 6.81 -15.85
C ASP A 821 16.27 7.80 -16.59
N LYS A 822 15.28 8.40 -15.92
CA LYS A 822 14.37 9.36 -16.59
C LYS A 822 15.11 10.58 -17.16
N ASP A 823 16.26 10.93 -16.57
CA ASP A 823 17.10 12.01 -17.06
C ASP A 823 18.07 11.58 -18.19
N ASP A 824 18.15 10.28 -18.51
CA ASP A 824 18.99 9.70 -19.59
C ASP A 824 18.29 8.49 -20.25
N GLU A 825 17.41 8.78 -21.21
CA GLU A 825 16.67 7.77 -21.99
C GLU A 825 17.50 7.13 -23.12
N LEU A 826 18.76 7.56 -23.32
CA LEU A 826 19.62 7.04 -24.38
C LEU A 826 20.47 5.88 -23.88
N ASN A 827 20.88 5.90 -22.61
CA ASN A 827 21.74 4.89 -22.02
C ASN A 827 20.97 4.04 -21.00
N PRO A 828 20.54 2.81 -21.36
CA PRO A 828 19.83 1.95 -20.42
C PRO A 828 20.74 1.52 -19.26
N LEU A 829 20.22 1.63 -18.04
CA LEU A 829 20.84 1.13 -16.81
C LEU A 829 20.87 -0.40 -16.77
N ILE A 830 19.83 -1.05 -17.29
CA ILE A 830 19.71 -2.51 -17.41
C ILE A 830 19.15 -2.85 -18.79
N ILE A 831 19.75 -3.85 -19.42
CA ILE A 831 19.21 -4.53 -20.60
C ILE A 831 19.17 -6.03 -20.27
N GLN A 832 18.00 -6.65 -20.42
CA GLN A 832 17.85 -8.09 -20.21
C GLN A 832 17.02 -8.69 -21.35
N GLU A 833 17.44 -9.87 -21.82
CA GLU A 833 16.66 -10.63 -22.81
C GLU A 833 15.39 -11.20 -22.18
N VAL A 834 14.30 -11.16 -22.96
CA VAL A 834 12.99 -11.67 -22.59
C VAL A 834 12.53 -12.60 -23.70
N ILE A 835 12.26 -13.86 -23.36
CA ILE A 835 11.73 -14.82 -24.32
C ILE A 835 10.23 -14.55 -24.47
N ASN A 836 9.77 -14.40 -25.70
CA ASN A 836 8.36 -14.23 -26.01
C ASN A 836 7.74 -15.58 -26.41
N ASN A 837 7.10 -16.24 -25.44
CA ASN A 837 6.39 -17.51 -25.61
C ASN A 837 4.92 -17.31 -25.98
N THR A 838 4.51 -16.11 -26.42
CA THR A 838 3.16 -15.92 -26.99
C THR A 838 3.01 -16.58 -28.36
N LEU A 839 4.08 -17.14 -28.92
CA LEU A 839 4.11 -17.85 -30.19
C LEU A 839 4.25 -19.35 -29.93
N ILE A 840 3.33 -20.14 -30.46
CA ILE A 840 3.56 -21.57 -30.70
C ILE A 840 4.08 -21.66 -32.13
N GLU A 841 5.28 -22.26 -32.31
CA GLU A 841 5.68 -22.78 -33.62
C GLU A 841 4.57 -23.73 -34.08
N SER A 842 3.84 -23.35 -35.12
CA SER A 842 3.03 -24.31 -35.85
C SER A 842 4.02 -25.20 -36.56
N ASP A 843 4.33 -26.35 -35.95
CA ASP A 843 4.93 -27.48 -36.67
C ASP A 843 3.99 -27.80 -37.84
N PHE A 844 4.39 -27.38 -39.03
CA PHE A 844 3.78 -27.75 -40.31
C PHE A 844 4.21 -29.15 -40.73
#